data_AF-A0A938H0Z5-F1
#
_entry.id   AF-A0A938H0Z5-F1
#
_cell.length_a   1.000
_cell.length_b   1.000
_cell.length_c   1.000
_cell.angle_alpha   90.00
_cell.angle_beta   90.00
_cell.angle_gamma   90.00
#
_symmetry.space_group_name_H-M   'P 1'
#
loop_
_entity.id
_entity.type
_entity.pdbx_description
1 polymer ?
#
loop_
_entity_poly.entity_id
_entity_poly.type
_entity_poly.pdbx_seq_one_letter_code
_entity_poly.pdbx_strand_id
1 'polypeptide(L)'
;GCEFVSSRHFPDEAQGRFLLNNTIGVLGVLQHRVRALGSGFEGEEIEPLVLCEDPNFRPVDLEFGPDGALYIADWQEALIGHMQYSIRDPLRDRRHGRIWRVTYPARPLLPNTSIAGESIEKLLELLRVPEDRTRIRAKQELATRPPAAVLAALARWLAALDPAEPNHQHLRTEALWVHQWFDVINLPLLTQQLASPEPLARAAATRVLCYWRDRVPAALDLLHARAKDPHPLVRLEAVRATSFFAGRKAVDVALEILNHETDYYLDYTLGETMRALAPSPADVSDPRGLQFILSRLSNAELAAAPGIESVWTAQVERSGMDAATRDTAIGELAKLRQSSREREIAAALVRMDERGRDTGAAAELGRLLAAAPRAELRQIEDTILRMSTKDHSLAAARRAGFAARVAMTGDPAEAWQSTDGSTDSRALLLDSIALLGDSALRAGFHPLVAALFTPDAPRLAANVRAAALRVLPLLGDDRASASFAILAAQLGSGVQRTVATRALLQLPRSAWNAAAAGELAASVLAYAQTEPAARRSSQEFVETLQLGQELANLLPPQDAAPLRRALRALGVGVFVVKAPREQMRYDVAQLVVEAGRPFEIIFENTDIMPHNMVVVTPGAREEIGMAAMTLGAAPDR
;
A
#
# COMPACT_ATOMS: atom_id res chain seq x y z
N GLY A 1 -22.73 21.46 2.82
CA GLY A 1 -22.02 22.60 2.21
C GLY A 1 -20.66 22.73 2.83
N CYS A 2 -19.75 23.36 2.10
CA CYS A 2 -18.42 23.74 2.57
C CYS A 2 -18.04 25.10 1.98
N GLU A 3 -17.20 25.87 2.69
CA GLU A 3 -16.84 27.22 2.27
C GLU A 3 -15.47 27.63 2.83
N PHE A 4 -14.73 28.48 2.12
CA PHE A 4 -13.55 29.14 2.67
C PHE A 4 -13.94 30.50 3.26
N VAL A 5 -13.38 30.84 4.42
CA VAL A 5 -13.55 32.18 4.99
C VAL A 5 -12.80 33.19 4.11
N SER A 6 -13.56 33.96 3.33
CA SER A 6 -13.06 35.04 2.46
C SER A 6 -13.99 36.25 2.62
N SER A 7 -13.85 36.93 3.75
CA SER A 7 -14.69 38.08 4.11
C SER A 7 -14.01 38.97 5.13
N ARG A 8 -13.79 40.24 4.79
CA ARG A 8 -13.23 41.23 5.74
C ARG A 8 -14.10 41.49 6.96
N HIS A 9 -15.37 41.06 6.95
CA HIS A 9 -16.21 41.09 8.15
C HIS A 9 -15.69 40.14 9.24
N PHE A 10 -15.02 39.05 8.89
CA PHE A 10 -14.42 38.09 9.82
C PHE A 10 -12.98 38.50 10.17
N PRO A 11 -12.41 38.04 11.30
CA PRO A 11 -11.07 38.42 11.73
C PRO A 11 -9.98 37.87 10.79
N ASP A 12 -8.80 38.50 10.80
CA ASP A 12 -7.72 38.17 9.85
C ASP A 12 -7.20 36.73 10.05
N GLU A 13 -7.15 36.27 11.30
CA GLU A 13 -6.81 34.90 11.68
C GLU A 13 -7.83 33.84 11.22
N ALA A 14 -9.02 34.27 10.80
CA ALA A 14 -10.04 33.38 10.27
C ALA A 14 -9.97 33.25 8.74
N GLN A 15 -9.34 34.18 8.03
CA GLN A 15 -9.27 34.14 6.57
C GLN A 15 -8.55 32.87 6.08
N GLY A 16 -9.12 32.22 5.07
CA GLY A 16 -8.60 30.97 4.52
C GLY A 16 -8.92 29.70 5.33
N ARG A 17 -9.64 29.80 6.45
CA ARG A 17 -10.17 28.61 7.14
C ARG A 17 -11.21 27.91 6.27
N PHE A 18 -11.21 26.59 6.30
CA PHE A 18 -12.20 25.76 5.62
C PHE A 18 -13.32 25.36 6.57
N LEU A 19 -14.54 25.72 6.20
CA LEU A 19 -15.77 25.45 6.94
C LEU A 19 -16.47 24.24 6.33
N LEU A 20 -16.95 23.34 7.18
CA LEU A 20 -17.65 22.13 6.77
C LEU A 20 -18.89 21.93 7.63
N ASN A 21 -20.07 21.90 7.00
CA ASN A 21 -21.29 21.49 7.70
C ASN A 21 -21.19 20.00 8.07
N ASN A 22 -21.51 19.67 9.32
CA ASN A 22 -21.56 18.30 9.81
C ASN A 22 -22.92 17.98 10.45
N THR A 23 -23.36 16.74 10.26
CA THR A 23 -24.60 16.18 10.82
C THR A 23 -24.44 14.78 11.42
N ILE A 24 -23.21 14.24 11.41
CA ILE A 24 -22.90 12.91 11.94
C ILE A 24 -21.90 13.07 13.10
N GLY A 25 -22.29 12.59 14.29
CA GLY A 25 -21.52 12.76 15.52
C GLY A 25 -21.64 14.18 16.10
N VAL A 26 -21.27 15.19 15.31
CA VAL A 26 -21.39 16.61 15.67
C VAL A 26 -22.44 17.29 14.78
N LEU A 27 -23.39 17.98 15.41
CA LEU A 27 -24.39 18.82 14.74
C LEU A 27 -23.89 20.26 14.70
N GLY A 28 -23.34 20.70 13.56
CA GLY A 28 -22.62 21.97 13.55
C GLY A 28 -21.97 22.37 12.24
N VAL A 29 -21.18 23.44 12.34
CA VAL A 29 -20.24 23.88 11.30
C VAL A 29 -18.83 23.73 11.87
N LEU A 30 -18.10 22.72 11.41
CA LEU A 30 -16.70 22.50 11.75
C LEU A 30 -15.83 23.54 11.04
N GLN A 31 -14.71 23.91 11.64
CA GLN A 31 -13.72 24.78 11.02
C GLN A 31 -12.33 24.18 11.05
N HIS A 32 -11.55 24.42 9.99
CA HIS A 32 -10.23 23.84 9.81
C HIS A 32 -9.23 24.91 9.40
N ARG A 33 -8.03 24.89 9.98
CA ARG A 33 -6.88 25.59 9.40
C ARG A 33 -6.34 24.78 8.24
N VAL A 34 -6.23 25.40 7.07
CA VAL A 34 -5.68 24.75 5.88
C VAL A 34 -4.23 25.17 5.69
N ARG A 35 -3.34 24.20 5.54
CA ARG A 35 -1.93 24.44 5.18
C ARG A 35 -1.54 23.60 3.97
N ALA A 36 -0.60 24.11 3.18
CA ALA A 36 -0.02 23.35 2.07
C ALA A 36 0.84 22.22 2.62
N LEU A 37 0.71 21.03 2.03
CA LEU A 37 1.50 19.84 2.35
C LEU A 37 1.98 19.22 1.03
N GLY A 38 3.23 19.50 0.66
CA GLY A 38 3.76 19.11 -0.65
C GLY A 38 2.91 19.70 -1.78
N SER A 39 2.42 18.84 -2.67
CA SER A 39 1.52 19.17 -3.78
C SER A 39 0.04 19.25 -3.40
N GLY A 40 -0.33 18.90 -2.17
CA GLY A 40 -1.70 18.96 -1.67
C GLY A 40 -1.90 19.94 -0.52
N PHE A 41 -3.00 19.74 0.20
CA PHE A 41 -3.37 20.51 1.38
C PHE A 41 -3.76 19.56 2.51
N GLU A 42 -3.55 20.00 3.74
CA GLU A 42 -4.05 19.33 4.93
C GLU A 42 -4.89 20.31 5.77
N GLY A 43 -5.93 19.77 6.40
CA GLY A 43 -6.81 20.50 7.30
C GLY A 43 -6.58 20.07 8.74
N GLU A 44 -6.24 21.00 9.61
CA GLU A 44 -6.27 20.82 11.06
C GLU A 44 -7.64 21.28 11.57
N GLU A 45 -8.48 20.35 12.02
CA GLU A 45 -9.74 20.71 12.70
C GLU A 45 -9.42 21.50 13.97
N ILE A 46 -10.12 22.62 14.15
CA ILE A 46 -10.07 23.44 15.36
C ILE A 46 -11.49 23.55 15.93
N GLU A 47 -11.66 24.24 17.05
CA GLU A 47 -12.95 24.43 17.72
C GLU A 47 -14.08 24.72 16.71
N PRO A 48 -15.20 24.00 16.68
CA PRO A 48 -16.25 24.25 15.69
C PRO A 48 -16.78 25.69 15.69
N LEU A 49 -17.14 26.23 14.52
CA LEU A 49 -17.69 27.58 14.41
C LEU A 49 -19.12 27.66 14.97
N VAL A 50 -19.89 26.59 14.79
CA VAL A 50 -21.26 26.46 15.29
C VAL A 50 -21.45 25.06 15.85
N LEU A 51 -22.01 24.96 17.05
CA LEU A 51 -22.53 23.74 17.65
C LEU A 51 -24.00 23.96 17.98
N CYS A 52 -24.84 22.97 17.69
CA CYS A 52 -26.28 23.05 17.93
C CYS A 52 -26.77 21.79 18.66
N GLU A 53 -27.44 21.99 19.78
CA GLU A 53 -28.04 20.91 20.58
C GLU A 53 -29.39 20.44 20.03
N ASP A 54 -30.00 21.21 19.11
CA ASP A 54 -31.27 20.81 18.50
C ASP A 54 -31.04 19.58 17.61
N PRO A 55 -31.63 18.41 17.95
CA PRO A 55 -31.42 17.18 17.21
C PRO A 55 -31.94 17.27 15.78
N ASN A 56 -32.75 18.28 15.43
CA ASN A 56 -33.22 18.52 14.06
C ASN A 56 -32.32 19.48 13.27
N PHE A 57 -31.26 20.06 13.85
CA PHE A 57 -30.35 20.94 13.11
C PHE A 57 -29.62 20.18 12.00
N ARG A 58 -29.87 20.57 10.75
CA ARG A 58 -29.35 19.95 9.53
C ARG A 58 -28.80 21.03 8.60
N PRO A 59 -27.58 21.54 8.88
CA PRO A 59 -26.95 22.52 8.02
C PRO A 59 -26.59 21.84 6.68
N VAL A 60 -27.31 22.19 5.63
CA VAL A 60 -27.13 21.60 4.30
C VAL A 60 -26.20 22.44 3.44
N ASP A 61 -26.17 23.75 3.67
CA ASP A 61 -25.28 24.65 2.94
C ASP A 61 -24.83 25.86 3.79
N LEU A 62 -23.76 26.51 3.35
CA LEU A 62 -23.28 27.76 3.93
C LEU A 62 -22.56 28.61 2.88
N GLU A 63 -22.81 29.92 2.87
CA GLU A 63 -22.13 30.86 1.95
C GLU A 63 -21.98 32.25 2.58
N PHE A 64 -20.96 32.99 2.15
CA PHE A 64 -20.83 34.41 2.49
C PHE A 64 -21.78 35.28 1.67
N GLY A 65 -22.55 36.12 2.36
CA GLY A 65 -23.45 37.11 1.77
C GLY A 65 -22.72 38.38 1.32
N PRO A 66 -23.42 39.27 0.58
CA PRO A 66 -22.85 40.53 0.08
C PRO A 66 -22.54 41.54 1.20
N ASP A 67 -23.11 41.35 2.38
CA ASP A 67 -22.80 42.10 3.61
C ASP A 67 -21.59 41.51 4.36
N GLY A 68 -20.96 40.46 3.82
CA GLY A 68 -19.82 39.76 4.41
C GLY A 68 -20.16 38.83 5.57
N ALA A 69 -21.43 38.71 5.96
CA ALA A 69 -21.87 37.73 6.95
C ALA A 69 -21.90 36.32 6.35
N LEU A 70 -21.72 35.30 7.20
CA LEU A 70 -21.89 33.90 6.79
C LEU A 70 -23.34 33.49 7.00
N TYR A 71 -23.97 32.93 5.98
CA TYR A 71 -25.33 32.42 6.05
C TYR A 71 -25.30 30.89 6.02
N ILE A 72 -26.03 30.24 6.93
CA ILE A 72 -26.15 28.78 7.00
C ILE A 72 -27.60 28.42 6.69
N ALA A 73 -27.79 27.57 5.68
CA ALA A 73 -29.07 26.99 5.35
C ALA A 73 -29.26 25.69 6.13
N ASP A 74 -30.25 25.66 7.01
CA ASP A 74 -30.60 24.51 7.83
C ASP A 74 -31.96 23.96 7.39
N TRP A 75 -31.98 22.71 6.93
CA TRP A 75 -33.19 22.05 6.43
C TRP A 75 -34.10 21.57 7.58
N GLN A 76 -33.65 21.55 8.83
CA GLN A 76 -34.46 21.10 9.97
C GLN A 76 -35.17 19.74 9.75
N GLU A 77 -34.47 18.62 9.95
CA GLU A 77 -35.00 17.28 9.64
C GLU A 77 -34.62 16.24 10.71
N ALA A 78 -35.60 15.47 11.16
CA ALA A 78 -35.42 14.42 12.16
C ALA A 78 -34.82 13.15 11.55
N LEU A 79 -35.20 12.81 10.30
CA LEU A 79 -34.81 11.56 9.65
C LEU A 79 -33.56 11.70 8.78
N ILE A 80 -32.44 11.13 9.25
CA ILE A 80 -31.17 11.05 8.52
C ILE A 80 -31.04 9.69 7.80
N GLY A 81 -30.61 9.71 6.54
CA GLY A 81 -30.28 8.51 5.76
C GLY A 81 -31.28 8.18 4.66
N HIS A 82 -30.80 7.53 3.61
CA HIS A 82 -31.57 7.14 2.41
C HIS A 82 -31.85 5.64 2.33
N MET A 83 -31.22 4.83 3.20
CA MET A 83 -31.32 3.36 3.19
C MET A 83 -32.24 2.82 4.28
N GLN A 84 -32.26 3.46 5.45
CA GLN A 84 -32.97 2.99 6.64
C GLN A 84 -34.44 3.42 6.68
N TYR A 85 -34.76 4.55 6.05
CA TYR A 85 -36.10 5.14 6.04
C TYR A 85 -36.49 5.53 4.62
N SER A 86 -37.72 5.20 4.24
CA SER A 86 -38.29 5.56 2.94
C SER A 86 -38.12 7.05 2.64
N ILE A 87 -37.79 7.40 1.39
CA ILE A 87 -37.81 8.81 0.93
C ILE A 87 -39.23 9.42 1.00
N ARG A 88 -40.27 8.58 1.13
CA ARG A 88 -41.67 8.99 1.30
C ARG A 88 -42.16 8.87 2.75
N ASP A 89 -41.25 8.66 3.70
CA ASP A 89 -41.63 8.59 5.11
C ASP A 89 -42.35 9.88 5.53
N PRO A 90 -43.56 9.79 6.13
CA PRO A 90 -44.35 10.96 6.48
C PRO A 90 -43.71 11.82 7.59
N LEU A 91 -42.73 11.29 8.33
CA LEU A 91 -41.99 12.04 9.34
C LEU A 91 -40.88 12.91 8.74
N ARG A 92 -40.60 12.80 7.43
CA ARG A 92 -39.67 13.72 6.76
C ARG A 92 -40.26 15.12 6.68
N ASP A 93 -39.55 16.09 7.20
CA ASP A 93 -39.99 17.48 7.20
C ASP A 93 -39.86 18.10 5.80
N ARG A 94 -40.95 18.74 5.36
CA ARG A 94 -41.05 19.39 4.05
C ARG A 94 -41.50 20.85 4.14
N ARG A 95 -41.61 21.37 5.37
CA ARG A 95 -42.26 22.65 5.65
C ARG A 95 -41.36 23.59 6.43
N HIS A 96 -40.44 23.06 7.22
CA HIS A 96 -39.59 23.87 8.08
C HIS A 96 -38.15 23.92 7.58
N GLY A 97 -37.46 24.95 8.03
CA GLY A 97 -36.08 25.28 7.71
C GLY A 97 -35.70 26.60 8.38
N ARG A 98 -34.41 26.80 8.61
CA ARG A 98 -33.86 28.01 9.25
C ARG A 98 -32.73 28.57 8.40
N ILE A 99 -32.62 29.90 8.40
CA ILE A 99 -31.44 30.60 7.89
C ILE A 99 -30.76 31.27 9.06
N TRP A 100 -29.53 30.86 9.33
CA TRP A 100 -28.70 31.48 10.36
C TRP A 100 -27.78 32.51 9.71
N ARG A 101 -27.69 33.70 10.30
CA ARG A 101 -26.73 34.73 9.90
C ARG A 101 -25.68 34.89 10.99
N VAL A 102 -24.45 34.49 10.69
CA VAL A 102 -23.30 34.58 11.58
C VAL A 102 -22.50 35.85 11.27
N THR A 103 -22.31 36.67 12.29
CA THR A 103 -21.58 37.95 12.20
C THR A 103 -20.45 38.01 13.23
N TYR A 104 -19.45 38.85 12.99
CA TYR A 104 -18.37 39.14 13.93
C TYR A 104 -18.53 40.56 14.48
N PRO A 105 -19.13 40.74 15.68
CA PRO A 105 -19.61 42.05 16.15
C PRO A 105 -18.54 43.15 16.24
N ALA A 106 -17.26 42.79 16.38
CA ALA A 106 -16.16 43.74 16.47
C ALA A 106 -15.72 44.32 15.11
N ARG A 107 -16.28 43.85 13.99
CA ARG A 107 -16.01 44.36 12.64
C ARG A 107 -17.32 44.79 11.97
N PRO A 108 -17.32 45.89 11.19
CA PRO A 108 -18.51 46.30 10.48
C PRO A 108 -18.90 45.26 9.41
N LEU A 109 -20.20 45.18 9.11
CA LEU A 109 -20.65 44.50 7.90
C LEU A 109 -20.09 45.23 6.66
N LEU A 110 -19.91 44.49 5.57
CA LEU A 110 -19.47 45.06 4.32
C LEU A 110 -20.61 45.88 3.69
N PRO A 111 -20.30 47.01 3.03
CA PRO A 111 -21.30 47.75 2.28
C PRO A 111 -21.83 46.88 1.14
N ASN A 112 -23.16 46.82 1.02
CA ASN A 112 -23.78 46.06 -0.05
C ASN A 112 -23.37 46.66 -1.41
N THR A 113 -22.64 45.88 -2.19
CA THR A 113 -22.13 46.31 -3.49
C THR A 113 -23.12 45.90 -4.56
N SER A 114 -23.61 46.88 -5.33
CA SER A 114 -24.47 46.60 -6.49
C SER A 114 -23.67 45.84 -7.55
N ILE A 115 -24.25 44.77 -8.08
CA ILE A 115 -23.66 43.95 -9.16
C ILE A 115 -24.61 43.97 -10.35
N ALA A 116 -25.87 43.58 -10.13
CA ALA A 116 -26.88 43.57 -11.17
C ALA A 116 -27.06 44.97 -11.78
N GLY A 117 -26.96 45.05 -13.10
CA GLY A 117 -27.16 46.30 -13.84
C GLY A 117 -25.99 47.30 -13.79
N GLU A 118 -24.90 47.02 -13.08
CA GLU A 118 -23.70 47.88 -13.12
C GLU A 118 -22.99 47.82 -14.48
N SER A 119 -22.10 48.80 -14.71
CA SER A 119 -21.28 48.84 -15.93
C SER A 119 -20.19 47.76 -15.91
N ILE A 120 -19.70 47.38 -17.10
CA ILE A 120 -18.61 46.40 -17.24
C ILE A 120 -17.37 46.87 -16.46
N GLU A 121 -17.03 48.15 -16.54
CA GLU A 121 -15.87 48.74 -15.85
C GLU A 121 -15.98 48.58 -14.33
N LYS A 122 -17.16 48.87 -13.76
CA LYS A 122 -17.37 48.70 -12.32
C LYS A 122 -17.34 47.24 -11.90
N LEU A 123 -17.89 46.34 -12.70
CA LEU A 123 -17.83 44.90 -12.44
C LEU A 123 -16.40 44.36 -12.46
N LEU A 124 -15.54 44.87 -13.36
CA LEU A 124 -14.13 44.52 -13.40
C LEU A 124 -13.38 45.00 -12.15
N GLU A 125 -13.72 46.18 -11.61
CA GLU A 125 -13.14 46.65 -10.34
C GLU A 125 -13.52 45.76 -9.16
N LEU A 126 -14.67 45.07 -9.21
CA LEU A 126 -15.03 44.10 -8.18
C LEU A 126 -14.11 42.88 -8.16
N LEU A 127 -13.34 42.60 -9.22
CA LEU A 127 -12.34 41.53 -9.21
C LEU A 127 -11.14 41.85 -8.30
N ARG A 128 -11.04 43.09 -7.77
CA ARG A 128 -9.99 43.50 -6.83
C ARG A 128 -10.33 43.21 -5.37
N VAL A 129 -11.61 43.00 -5.03
CA VAL A 129 -11.99 42.85 -3.63
C VAL A 129 -11.56 41.48 -3.11
N PRO A 130 -11.19 41.35 -1.81
CA PRO A 130 -10.75 40.08 -1.26
C PRO A 130 -11.88 39.05 -1.15
N GLU A 131 -13.15 39.47 -1.12
CA GLU A 131 -14.31 38.59 -1.02
C GLU A 131 -14.53 37.72 -2.28
N ASP A 132 -14.24 36.42 -2.18
CA ASP A 132 -14.35 35.45 -3.29
C ASP A 132 -15.76 35.43 -3.90
N ARG A 133 -16.79 35.43 -3.05
CA ARG A 133 -18.20 35.42 -3.49
C ARG A 133 -18.58 36.67 -4.27
N THR A 134 -18.02 37.83 -3.92
CA THR A 134 -18.23 39.07 -4.69
C THR A 134 -17.58 38.96 -6.07
N ARG A 135 -16.33 38.47 -6.15
CA ARG A 135 -15.64 38.26 -7.43
C ARG A 135 -16.37 37.26 -8.32
N ILE A 136 -16.84 36.15 -7.76
CA ILE A 136 -17.62 35.13 -8.50
C ILE A 136 -18.92 35.71 -9.06
N ARG A 137 -19.68 36.45 -8.25
CA ARG A 137 -20.93 37.08 -8.70
C ARG A 137 -20.68 38.16 -9.76
N ALA A 138 -19.59 38.93 -9.64
CA ALA A 138 -19.19 39.88 -10.67
C ALA A 138 -18.87 39.17 -12.01
N LYS A 139 -18.16 38.04 -11.97
CA LYS A 139 -17.89 37.22 -13.17
C LYS A 139 -19.16 36.63 -13.78
N GLN A 140 -20.11 36.17 -12.95
CA GLN A 140 -21.42 35.70 -13.41
C GLN A 140 -22.21 36.80 -14.11
N GLU A 141 -22.24 38.00 -13.54
CA GLU A 141 -22.90 39.16 -14.15
C GLU A 141 -22.21 39.57 -15.46
N LEU A 142 -20.87 39.62 -15.48
CA LEU A 142 -20.09 39.88 -16.70
C LEU A 142 -20.45 38.89 -17.81
N ALA A 143 -20.63 37.60 -17.49
CA ALA A 143 -20.98 36.56 -18.45
C ALA A 143 -22.36 36.78 -19.13
N THR A 144 -23.23 37.62 -18.56
CA THR A 144 -24.50 38.01 -19.20
C THR A 144 -24.36 39.12 -20.25
N ARG A 145 -23.18 39.75 -20.34
CA ARG A 145 -22.92 40.89 -21.22
C ARG A 145 -22.29 40.44 -22.55
N PRO A 146 -22.35 41.27 -23.61
CA PRO A 146 -21.73 40.92 -24.90
C PRO A 146 -20.23 40.60 -24.74
N PRO A 147 -19.76 39.39 -25.12
CA PRO A 147 -18.38 38.96 -24.87
C PRO A 147 -17.32 39.94 -25.42
N ALA A 148 -17.53 40.45 -26.64
CA ALA A 148 -16.61 41.41 -27.26
C ALA A 148 -16.44 42.70 -26.43
N ALA A 149 -17.53 43.19 -25.82
CA ALA A 149 -17.48 44.39 -24.99
C ALA A 149 -16.73 44.13 -23.68
N VAL A 150 -16.98 42.97 -23.04
CA VAL A 150 -16.31 42.58 -21.79
C VAL A 150 -14.83 42.38 -22.01
N LEU A 151 -14.44 41.62 -23.04
CA LEU A 151 -13.02 41.33 -23.32
C LEU A 151 -12.25 42.59 -23.74
N ALA A 152 -12.87 43.54 -24.45
CA ALA A 152 -12.26 44.82 -24.76
C ALA A 152 -12.05 45.68 -23.51
N ALA A 153 -13.02 45.72 -22.59
CA ALA A 153 -12.87 46.42 -21.32
C ALA A 153 -11.84 45.74 -20.41
N LEU A 154 -11.83 44.41 -20.35
CA LEU A 154 -10.86 43.61 -19.59
C LEU A 154 -9.43 43.86 -20.09
N ALA A 155 -9.21 43.96 -21.40
CA ALA A 155 -7.90 44.28 -21.96
C ALA A 155 -7.40 45.67 -21.50
N ARG A 156 -8.28 46.68 -21.46
CA ARG A 156 -7.94 48.01 -20.91
C ARG A 156 -7.65 47.95 -19.41
N TRP A 157 -8.49 47.24 -18.67
CA TRP A 157 -8.33 47.04 -17.22
C TRP A 157 -7.00 46.36 -16.88
N LEU A 158 -6.66 45.29 -17.62
CA LEU A 158 -5.40 44.55 -17.47
C LEU A 158 -4.18 45.43 -17.77
N ALA A 159 -4.26 46.27 -18.81
CA ALA A 159 -3.17 47.20 -19.18
C ALA A 159 -2.97 48.33 -18.16
N ALA A 160 -3.99 48.63 -17.35
CA ALA A 160 -3.95 49.67 -16.31
C ALA A 160 -3.53 49.14 -14.93
N LEU A 161 -3.30 47.83 -14.78
CA LEU A 161 -2.82 47.27 -13.52
C LEU A 161 -1.41 47.75 -13.21
N ASP A 162 -1.14 48.06 -11.94
CA ASP A 162 0.19 48.47 -11.48
C ASP A 162 1.05 47.20 -11.31
N PRO A 163 2.17 47.04 -12.03
CA PRO A 163 3.06 45.90 -11.84
C PRO A 163 3.61 45.74 -10.42
N ALA A 164 3.61 46.82 -9.62
CA ALA A 164 4.07 46.83 -8.24
C ALA A 164 2.98 46.50 -7.21
N GLU A 165 1.71 46.36 -7.61
CA GLU A 165 0.64 46.06 -6.65
C GLU A 165 0.80 44.63 -6.08
N PRO A 166 0.66 44.41 -4.76
CA PRO A 166 0.91 43.09 -4.16
C PRO A 166 0.07 41.94 -4.77
N ASN A 167 -1.15 42.25 -5.22
CA ASN A 167 -2.07 41.27 -5.80
C ASN A 167 -1.97 41.20 -7.34
N HIS A 168 -0.94 41.76 -7.96
CA HIS A 168 -0.82 41.86 -9.42
C HIS A 168 -1.02 40.50 -10.13
N GLN A 169 -0.36 39.45 -9.63
CA GLN A 169 -0.47 38.10 -10.21
C GLN A 169 -1.84 37.47 -9.98
N HIS A 170 -2.50 37.78 -8.87
CA HIS A 170 -3.87 37.35 -8.60
C HIS A 170 -4.86 38.02 -9.57
N LEU A 171 -4.77 39.34 -9.76
CA LEU A 171 -5.64 40.07 -10.68
C LEU A 171 -5.48 39.63 -12.14
N ARG A 172 -4.26 39.31 -12.55
CA ARG A 172 -4.00 38.71 -13.87
C ARG A 172 -4.58 37.31 -13.99
N THR A 173 -4.61 36.55 -12.90
CA THR A 173 -5.29 35.24 -12.83
C THR A 173 -6.81 35.41 -12.90
N GLU A 174 -7.39 36.41 -12.23
CA GLU A 174 -8.81 36.76 -12.36
C GLU A 174 -9.17 37.11 -13.80
N ALA A 175 -8.34 37.92 -14.48
CA ALA A 175 -8.51 38.21 -15.90
C ALA A 175 -8.43 36.94 -16.77
N LEU A 176 -7.48 36.04 -16.48
CA LEU A 176 -7.37 34.75 -17.18
C LEU A 176 -8.63 33.89 -16.98
N TRP A 177 -9.21 33.88 -15.78
CA TRP A 177 -10.46 33.17 -15.51
C TRP A 177 -11.67 33.84 -16.15
N VAL A 178 -11.70 35.17 -16.32
CA VAL A 178 -12.73 35.84 -17.12
C VAL A 178 -12.64 35.35 -18.58
N HIS A 179 -11.43 35.30 -19.16
CA HIS A 179 -11.22 34.71 -20.48
C HIS A 179 -11.71 33.25 -20.55
N GLN A 180 -11.43 32.45 -19.52
CA GLN A 180 -11.93 31.07 -19.40
C GLN A 180 -13.46 31.00 -19.36
N TRP A 181 -14.12 31.91 -18.63
CA TRP A 181 -15.57 31.96 -18.51
C TRP A 181 -16.28 32.21 -19.84
N PHE A 182 -15.67 33.03 -20.70
CA PHE A 182 -16.14 33.29 -22.06
C PHE A 182 -15.63 32.26 -23.08
N ASP A 183 -14.80 31.30 -22.65
CA ASP A 183 -14.10 30.34 -23.49
C ASP A 183 -13.31 30.98 -24.66
N VAL A 184 -12.71 32.15 -24.41
CA VAL A 184 -11.88 32.89 -25.38
C VAL A 184 -10.43 32.86 -24.95
N ILE A 185 -9.58 32.23 -25.77
CA ILE A 185 -8.17 32.03 -25.47
C ILE A 185 -7.40 33.34 -25.56
N ASN A 186 -6.76 33.70 -24.45
CA ASN A 186 -5.72 34.73 -24.41
C ASN A 186 -4.36 34.06 -24.19
N LEU A 187 -3.75 33.61 -25.29
CA LEU A 187 -2.47 32.89 -25.26
C LEU A 187 -1.32 33.72 -24.63
N PRO A 188 -1.17 35.04 -24.91
CA PRO A 188 -0.18 35.87 -24.22
C PRO A 188 -0.36 35.88 -22.70
N LEU A 189 -1.58 36.12 -22.21
CA LEU A 189 -1.86 36.13 -20.77
C LEU A 189 -1.63 34.76 -20.13
N LEU A 190 -2.09 33.69 -20.78
CA LEU A 190 -1.85 32.31 -20.32
C LEU A 190 -0.35 32.03 -20.18
N THR A 191 0.43 32.36 -21.21
CA THR A 191 1.88 32.12 -21.24
C THR A 191 2.60 32.91 -20.14
N GLN A 192 2.18 34.16 -19.91
CA GLN A 192 2.72 34.98 -18.84
C GLN A 192 2.35 34.41 -17.45
N GLN A 193 1.12 33.95 -17.22
CA GLN A 193 0.73 33.35 -15.94
C GLN A 193 1.39 31.98 -15.69
N LEU A 194 1.62 31.19 -16.75
CA LEU A 194 2.41 29.96 -16.69
C LEU A 194 3.87 30.22 -16.25
N ALA A 195 4.38 31.43 -16.44
CA ALA A 195 5.70 31.89 -16.01
C ALA A 195 5.67 32.85 -14.80
N SER A 196 4.52 32.96 -14.11
CA SER A 196 4.35 33.87 -12.97
C SER A 196 5.35 33.54 -11.85
N PRO A 197 5.87 34.54 -11.11
CA PRO A 197 6.65 34.26 -9.89
C PRO A 197 5.82 33.51 -8.84
N GLU A 198 4.50 33.70 -8.84
CA GLU A 198 3.60 33.08 -7.87
C GLU A 198 3.24 31.63 -8.27
N PRO A 199 3.56 30.63 -7.44
CA PRO A 199 3.29 29.23 -7.77
C PRO A 199 1.80 28.91 -7.91
N LEU A 200 0.94 29.56 -7.12
CA LEU A 200 -0.52 29.39 -7.22
C LEU A 200 -1.06 29.93 -8.56
N ALA A 201 -0.50 31.02 -9.06
CA ALA A 201 -0.85 31.56 -10.37
C ALA A 201 -0.41 30.61 -11.50
N ARG A 202 0.80 30.03 -11.40
CA ARG A 202 1.27 28.99 -12.35
C ARG A 202 0.39 27.75 -12.32
N ALA A 203 -0.02 27.27 -11.14
CA ALA A 203 -0.91 26.13 -10.98
C ALA A 203 -2.29 26.42 -11.61
N ALA A 204 -2.88 27.58 -11.34
CA ALA A 204 -4.14 28.01 -11.94
C ALA A 204 -4.04 28.12 -13.46
N ALA A 205 -2.95 28.68 -13.99
CA ALA A 205 -2.72 28.78 -15.43
C ALA A 205 -2.54 27.40 -16.09
N THR A 206 -1.85 26.47 -15.44
CA THR A 206 -1.72 25.06 -15.89
C THR A 206 -3.09 24.38 -15.96
N ARG A 207 -3.99 24.67 -15.00
CA ARG A 207 -5.37 24.21 -15.05
C ARG A 207 -6.14 24.79 -16.24
N VAL A 208 -6.02 26.09 -16.51
CA VAL A 208 -6.64 26.74 -17.67
C VAL A 208 -6.09 26.15 -18.97
N LEU A 209 -4.78 25.93 -19.07
CA LEU A 209 -4.13 25.28 -20.21
C LEU A 209 -4.74 23.89 -20.48
N CYS A 210 -5.04 23.11 -19.45
CA CYS A 210 -5.72 21.81 -19.60
C CYS A 210 -7.10 21.95 -20.28
N TYR A 211 -7.89 22.95 -19.90
CA TYR A 211 -9.21 23.19 -20.50
C TYR A 211 -9.13 23.72 -21.93
N TRP A 212 -8.05 24.41 -22.30
CA TRP A 212 -7.82 24.95 -23.65
C TRP A 212 -6.86 24.13 -24.51
N ARG A 213 -6.49 22.92 -24.07
CA ARG A 213 -5.45 22.08 -24.68
C ARG A 213 -5.63 21.79 -26.17
N ASP A 214 -6.87 21.77 -26.63
CA ASP A 214 -7.28 21.48 -28.01
C ASP A 214 -7.02 22.65 -28.97
N ARG A 215 -6.90 23.87 -28.42
CA ARG A 215 -6.77 25.11 -29.18
C ARG A 215 -5.49 25.89 -28.85
N VAL A 216 -4.78 25.54 -27.77
CA VAL A 216 -3.45 26.07 -27.46
C VAL A 216 -2.38 25.25 -28.18
N PRO A 217 -1.60 25.86 -29.10
CA PRO A 217 -0.54 25.14 -29.79
C PRO A 217 0.53 24.66 -28.80
N ALA A 218 1.08 23.47 -29.07
CA ALA A 218 2.14 22.86 -28.26
C ALA A 218 1.77 22.72 -26.75
N ALA A 219 0.50 22.48 -26.43
CA ALA A 219 0.04 22.36 -25.05
C ALA A 219 0.84 21.34 -24.22
N LEU A 220 1.24 20.20 -24.80
CA LEU A 220 2.10 19.22 -24.12
C LEU A 220 3.50 19.75 -23.80
N ASP A 221 4.08 20.62 -24.64
CA ASP A 221 5.39 21.25 -24.33
C ASP A 221 5.27 22.25 -23.18
N LEU A 222 4.17 23.00 -23.14
CA LEU A 222 3.87 23.90 -22.03
C LEU A 222 3.65 23.11 -20.73
N LEU A 223 2.94 21.98 -20.79
CA LEU A 223 2.76 21.08 -19.65
C LEU A 223 4.08 20.43 -19.21
N HIS A 224 4.97 20.07 -20.15
CA HIS A 224 6.29 19.53 -19.82
C HIS A 224 7.12 20.50 -18.99
N ALA A 225 7.09 21.79 -19.36
CA ALA A 225 7.76 22.83 -18.58
C ALA A 225 7.18 22.97 -17.16
N ARG A 226 5.88 22.67 -16.97
CA ARG A 226 5.22 22.70 -15.65
C ARG A 226 5.42 21.42 -14.84
N ALA A 227 5.61 20.27 -15.49
CA ALA A 227 6.01 19.03 -14.82
C ALA A 227 7.40 19.13 -14.16
N LYS A 228 8.24 20.06 -14.65
CA LYS A 228 9.57 20.39 -14.11
C LYS A 228 9.58 21.55 -13.12
N ASP A 229 8.41 22.10 -12.78
CA ASP A 229 8.31 23.29 -11.93
C ASP A 229 8.87 23.02 -10.52
N PRO A 230 9.59 23.97 -9.89
CA PRO A 230 10.08 23.78 -8.53
C PRO A 230 8.94 23.55 -7.52
N HIS A 231 7.75 24.12 -7.75
CA HIS A 231 6.64 23.98 -6.82
C HIS A 231 5.82 22.70 -7.09
N PRO A 232 5.64 21.82 -6.08
CA PRO A 232 5.02 20.50 -6.27
C PRO A 232 3.56 20.56 -6.74
N LEU A 233 2.76 21.53 -6.28
CA LEU A 233 1.38 21.74 -6.79
C LEU A 233 1.33 22.03 -8.30
N VAL A 234 2.32 22.75 -8.85
CA VAL A 234 2.36 23.05 -10.29
C VAL A 234 2.67 21.78 -11.08
N ARG A 235 3.57 20.94 -10.57
CA ARG A 235 3.83 19.61 -11.13
C ARG A 235 2.57 18.74 -11.10
N LEU A 236 1.81 18.76 -10.01
CA LEU A 236 0.56 18.00 -9.88
C LEU A 236 -0.47 18.45 -10.91
N GLU A 237 -0.65 19.75 -11.11
CA GLU A 237 -1.55 20.27 -12.15
C GLU A 237 -1.12 19.81 -13.55
N ALA A 238 0.19 19.76 -13.82
CA ALA A 238 0.72 19.31 -15.10
C ALA A 238 0.46 17.81 -15.34
N VAL A 239 0.74 16.96 -14.34
CA VAL A 239 0.49 15.51 -14.40
C VAL A 239 -1.00 15.20 -14.51
N ARG A 240 -1.87 15.93 -13.80
CA ARG A 240 -3.32 15.75 -13.99
C ARG A 240 -3.72 16.12 -15.41
N ALA A 241 -3.21 17.23 -15.94
CA ALA A 241 -3.60 17.72 -17.26
C ALA A 241 -3.26 16.73 -18.38
N THR A 242 -2.16 15.98 -18.29
CA THR A 242 -1.80 14.98 -19.31
C THR A 242 -2.80 13.83 -19.41
N SER A 243 -3.59 13.54 -18.38
CA SER A 243 -4.65 12.50 -18.43
C SER A 243 -5.73 12.78 -19.47
N PHE A 244 -5.84 14.04 -19.95
CA PHE A 244 -6.78 14.45 -20.99
C PHE A 244 -6.20 14.42 -22.41
N PHE A 245 -4.99 13.89 -22.57
CA PHE A 245 -4.31 13.70 -23.85
C PHE A 245 -4.17 12.22 -24.19
N ALA A 246 -3.63 11.93 -25.37
CA ALA A 246 -3.26 10.59 -25.80
C ALA A 246 -1.84 10.58 -26.38
N GLY A 247 -1.25 9.39 -26.45
CA GLY A 247 0.02 9.15 -27.10
C GLY A 247 1.25 9.37 -26.22
N ARG A 248 2.40 8.96 -26.75
CA ARG A 248 3.69 8.83 -26.03
C ARG A 248 4.12 10.11 -25.31
N LYS A 249 3.99 11.26 -25.97
CA LYS A 249 4.39 12.55 -25.39
C LYS A 249 3.63 12.88 -24.09
N ALA A 250 2.35 12.52 -23.97
CA ALA A 250 1.59 12.75 -22.74
C ALA A 250 2.12 11.87 -21.59
N VAL A 251 2.50 10.64 -21.90
CA VAL A 251 3.10 9.68 -20.96
C VAL A 251 4.46 10.19 -20.49
N ASP A 252 5.32 10.62 -21.42
CA ASP A 252 6.64 11.19 -21.10
C ASP A 252 6.53 12.42 -20.19
N VAL A 253 5.60 13.34 -20.50
CA VAL A 253 5.37 14.54 -19.67
C VAL A 253 4.88 14.18 -18.26
N ALA A 254 4.02 13.17 -18.13
CA ALA A 254 3.54 12.73 -16.83
C ALA A 254 4.67 12.07 -16.01
N LEU A 255 5.48 11.22 -16.64
CA LEU A 255 6.57 10.49 -15.98
C LEU A 255 7.77 11.39 -15.62
N GLU A 256 7.86 12.58 -16.20
CA GLU A 256 8.88 13.58 -15.85
C GLU A 256 8.98 13.82 -14.34
N ILE A 257 7.87 13.74 -13.59
CA ILE A 257 7.90 13.96 -12.14
C ILE A 257 8.75 12.93 -11.37
N LEU A 258 9.06 11.77 -11.95
CA LEU A 258 9.94 10.76 -11.36
C LEU A 258 11.41 11.23 -11.30
N ASN A 259 11.74 12.37 -11.92
CA ASN A 259 13.03 13.04 -11.82
C ASN A 259 13.08 14.11 -10.72
N HIS A 260 11.98 14.32 -10.01
CA HIS A 260 11.83 15.32 -8.95
C HIS A 260 11.40 14.67 -7.63
N GLU A 261 11.43 15.44 -6.54
CA GLU A 261 10.83 15.01 -5.28
C GLU A 261 9.30 14.86 -5.46
N THR A 262 8.77 13.73 -5.01
CA THR A 262 7.35 13.40 -5.05
C THR A 262 6.77 13.35 -3.65
N ASP A 263 5.43 13.30 -3.58
CA ASP A 263 4.67 13.13 -2.35
C ASP A 263 3.45 12.25 -2.63
N TYR A 264 2.69 11.92 -1.59
CA TYR A 264 1.50 11.08 -1.68
C TYR A 264 0.52 11.52 -2.78
N TYR A 265 0.25 12.83 -2.91
CA TYR A 265 -0.73 13.35 -3.86
C TYR A 265 -0.20 13.33 -5.30
N LEU A 266 1.09 13.62 -5.50
CA LEU A 266 1.74 13.46 -6.80
C LEU A 266 1.78 12.01 -7.25
N ASP A 267 2.13 11.08 -6.36
CA ASP A 267 2.20 9.65 -6.66
C ASP A 267 0.82 9.07 -7.00
N TYR A 268 -0.21 9.50 -6.25
CA TYR A 268 -1.60 9.17 -6.53
C TYR A 268 -2.04 9.72 -7.88
N THR A 269 -1.81 11.01 -8.13
CA THR A 269 -2.18 11.68 -9.38
C THR A 269 -1.49 11.03 -10.58
N LEU A 270 -0.19 10.72 -10.48
CA LEU A 270 0.53 9.99 -11.52
C LEU A 270 -0.08 8.61 -11.77
N GLY A 271 -0.52 7.91 -10.72
CA GLY A 271 -1.20 6.63 -10.88
C GLY A 271 -2.52 6.71 -11.62
N GLU A 272 -3.38 7.66 -11.26
CA GLU A 272 -4.64 7.88 -11.97
C GLU A 272 -4.40 8.34 -13.41
N THR A 273 -3.43 9.22 -13.63
CA THR A 273 -3.03 9.67 -14.97
C THR A 273 -2.52 8.50 -15.82
N MET A 274 -1.68 7.60 -15.27
CA MET A 274 -1.23 6.41 -16.01
C MET A 274 -2.37 5.44 -16.30
N ARG A 275 -3.35 5.32 -15.40
CA ARG A 275 -4.56 4.51 -15.68
C ARG A 275 -5.39 5.10 -16.82
N ALA A 276 -5.53 6.42 -16.87
CA ALA A 276 -6.23 7.11 -17.95
C ALA A 276 -5.49 7.00 -19.30
N LEU A 277 -4.17 7.13 -19.28
CA LEU A 277 -3.32 7.03 -20.49
C LEU A 277 -3.12 5.59 -20.97
N ALA A 278 -3.19 4.61 -20.07
CA ALA A 278 -2.97 3.19 -20.30
C ALA A 278 -1.75 2.89 -21.20
N PRO A 279 -0.55 3.41 -20.87
CA PRO A 279 0.62 3.27 -21.74
C PRO A 279 1.07 1.82 -21.85
N SER A 280 1.48 1.41 -23.05
CA SER A 280 2.24 0.19 -23.21
C SER A 280 3.67 0.39 -22.69
N PRO A 281 4.34 -0.62 -22.10
CA PRO A 281 5.77 -0.52 -21.78
C PRO A 281 6.64 -0.14 -23.00
N ALA A 282 6.22 -0.51 -24.21
CA ALA A 282 6.90 -0.12 -25.45
C ALA A 282 6.75 1.37 -25.81
N ASP A 283 5.84 2.09 -25.14
CA ASP A 283 5.62 3.53 -25.31
C ASP A 283 6.58 4.40 -24.51
N VAL A 284 7.30 3.82 -23.55
CA VAL A 284 8.09 4.56 -22.57
C VAL A 284 9.58 4.33 -22.77
N SER A 285 10.29 5.44 -22.99
CA SER A 285 11.75 5.44 -23.20
C SER A 285 12.53 5.68 -21.90
N ASP A 286 11.94 6.41 -20.94
CA ASP A 286 12.60 6.70 -19.67
C ASP A 286 12.70 5.44 -18.78
N PRO A 287 13.90 5.05 -18.30
CA PRO A 287 14.07 3.85 -17.49
C PRO A 287 13.28 3.85 -16.18
N ARG A 288 13.14 5.01 -15.50
CA ARG A 288 12.38 5.10 -14.25
C ARG A 288 10.89 4.94 -14.51
N GLY A 289 10.40 5.59 -15.55
CA GLY A 289 9.02 5.48 -16.01
C GLY A 289 8.65 4.06 -16.45
N LEU A 290 9.56 3.39 -17.16
CA LEU A 290 9.38 2.00 -17.56
C LEU A 290 9.33 1.06 -16.34
N GLN A 291 10.24 1.24 -15.38
CA GLN A 291 10.20 0.50 -14.12
C GLN A 291 8.89 0.75 -13.35
N PHE A 292 8.44 2.01 -13.31
CA PHE A 292 7.19 2.41 -12.67
C PHE A 292 5.99 1.66 -13.28
N ILE A 293 5.87 1.66 -14.61
CA ILE A 293 4.79 0.95 -15.31
C ILE A 293 4.88 -0.55 -15.05
N LEU A 294 6.05 -1.17 -15.27
CA LEU A 294 6.23 -2.61 -15.11
C LEU A 294 5.89 -3.08 -13.70
N SER A 295 6.23 -2.30 -12.67
CA SER A 295 5.93 -2.62 -11.27
C SER A 295 4.44 -2.69 -10.95
N ARG A 296 3.59 -2.04 -11.75
CA ARG A 296 2.15 -1.93 -11.53
C ARG A 296 1.32 -2.89 -12.39
N LEU A 297 1.92 -3.51 -13.39
CA LEU A 297 1.26 -4.59 -14.13
C LEU A 297 1.07 -5.81 -13.23
N SER A 298 -0.12 -6.37 -13.24
CA SER A 298 -0.39 -7.72 -12.72
C SER A 298 0.40 -8.77 -13.49
N ASN A 299 0.52 -9.98 -12.96
CA ASN A 299 1.24 -11.06 -13.67
C ASN A 299 0.57 -11.38 -15.03
N ALA A 300 -0.76 -11.30 -15.12
CA ALA A 300 -1.49 -11.51 -16.36
C ALA A 300 -1.22 -10.40 -17.40
N GLU A 301 -1.25 -9.13 -16.97
CA GLU A 301 -0.93 -8.00 -17.85
C GLU A 301 0.55 -8.02 -18.28
N LEU A 302 1.46 -8.36 -17.38
CA LEU A 302 2.88 -8.47 -17.67
C LEU A 302 3.17 -9.63 -18.64
N ALA A 303 2.45 -10.75 -18.54
CA ALA A 303 2.56 -11.86 -19.49
C ALA A 303 2.06 -11.47 -20.89
N ALA A 304 1.02 -10.64 -20.98
CA ALA A 304 0.47 -10.12 -22.23
C ALA A 304 1.20 -8.89 -22.79
N ALA A 305 2.16 -8.33 -22.06
CA ALA A 305 2.89 -7.12 -22.45
C ALA A 305 3.79 -7.37 -23.68
N PRO A 306 4.18 -6.31 -24.43
CA PRO A 306 5.03 -6.47 -25.61
C PRO A 306 6.36 -7.15 -25.31
N GLY A 307 6.81 -7.99 -26.23
CA GLY A 307 8.11 -8.66 -26.16
C GLY A 307 9.28 -7.69 -26.36
N ILE A 308 9.68 -7.02 -25.28
CA ILE A 308 10.87 -6.16 -25.21
C ILE A 308 11.74 -6.59 -24.04
N GLU A 309 13.04 -6.24 -24.09
CA GLU A 309 14.03 -6.68 -23.10
C GLU A 309 13.64 -6.40 -21.64
N SER A 310 13.07 -5.22 -21.38
CA SER A 310 12.63 -4.80 -20.04
C SER A 310 11.44 -5.62 -19.53
N VAL A 311 10.49 -5.97 -20.42
CA VAL A 311 9.34 -6.81 -20.10
C VAL A 311 9.81 -8.23 -19.79
N TRP A 312 10.66 -8.82 -20.63
CA TRP A 312 11.20 -10.15 -20.36
C TRP A 312 12.02 -10.18 -19.07
N THR A 313 12.86 -9.17 -18.83
CA THR A 313 13.60 -9.04 -17.57
C THR A 313 12.65 -9.00 -16.37
N ALA A 314 11.57 -8.22 -16.45
CA ALA A 314 10.55 -8.17 -15.41
C ALA A 314 9.81 -9.51 -15.24
N GLN A 315 9.50 -10.22 -16.32
CA GLN A 315 8.84 -11.54 -16.29
C GLN A 315 9.73 -12.59 -15.59
N VAL A 316 11.04 -12.60 -15.89
CA VAL A 316 12.00 -13.50 -15.23
C VAL A 316 12.06 -13.25 -13.73
N GLU A 317 12.10 -11.98 -13.35
CA GLU A 317 12.29 -11.54 -11.97
C GLU A 317 10.97 -11.47 -11.18
N ARG A 318 9.81 -11.72 -11.78
CA ARG A 318 8.51 -11.59 -11.10
C ARG A 318 8.18 -12.81 -10.25
N SER A 319 7.79 -12.59 -8.99
CA SER A 319 7.26 -13.64 -8.13
C SER A 319 5.88 -14.09 -8.59
N GLY A 320 5.65 -15.41 -8.54
CA GLY A 320 4.40 -16.03 -8.97
C GLY A 320 4.13 -15.93 -10.48
N MET A 321 5.14 -15.59 -11.30
CA MET A 321 5.03 -15.73 -12.74
C MET A 321 4.92 -17.21 -13.10
N ASP A 322 4.06 -17.55 -14.05
CA ASP A 322 3.91 -18.93 -14.48
C ASP A 322 5.19 -19.45 -15.15
N ALA A 323 5.40 -20.76 -15.05
CA ALA A 323 6.63 -21.38 -15.53
C ALA A 323 6.83 -21.20 -17.04
N ALA A 324 5.77 -21.23 -17.85
CA ALA A 324 5.86 -21.16 -19.31
C ALA A 324 6.22 -19.76 -19.80
N THR A 325 5.59 -18.72 -19.24
CA THR A 325 5.93 -17.33 -19.51
C THR A 325 7.36 -17.03 -19.07
N ARG A 326 7.76 -17.47 -17.87
CA ARG A 326 9.13 -17.28 -17.40
C ARG A 326 10.15 -17.98 -18.30
N ASP A 327 9.87 -19.23 -18.69
CA ASP A 327 10.73 -20.01 -19.58
C ASP A 327 10.93 -19.33 -20.93
N THR A 328 9.84 -18.85 -21.52
CA THR A 328 9.83 -18.09 -22.78
C THR A 328 10.65 -16.81 -22.64
N ALA A 329 10.46 -16.04 -21.57
CA ALA A 329 11.19 -14.80 -21.31
C ALA A 329 12.71 -15.03 -21.19
N ILE A 330 13.12 -16.09 -20.50
CA ILE A 330 14.55 -16.48 -20.40
C ILE A 330 15.09 -16.81 -21.80
N GLY A 331 14.34 -17.57 -22.60
CA GLY A 331 14.73 -17.94 -23.96
C GLY A 331 14.88 -16.73 -24.89
N GLU A 332 13.94 -15.78 -24.85
CA GLU A 332 14.01 -14.55 -25.65
C GLU A 332 15.16 -13.64 -25.21
N LEU A 333 15.42 -13.51 -23.90
CA LEU A 333 16.59 -12.78 -23.40
C LEU A 333 17.90 -13.43 -23.86
N ALA A 334 18.00 -14.76 -23.81
CA ALA A 334 19.19 -15.49 -24.25
C ALA A 334 19.46 -15.27 -25.74
N LYS A 335 18.42 -15.30 -26.59
CA LYS A 335 18.54 -14.97 -28.02
C LYS A 335 18.99 -13.52 -28.24
N LEU A 336 18.32 -12.58 -27.58
CA LEU A 336 18.59 -11.14 -27.73
C LEU A 336 20.04 -10.80 -27.33
N ARG A 337 20.52 -11.37 -26.21
CA ARG A 337 21.84 -11.09 -25.64
C ARG A 337 22.94 -12.02 -26.16
N GLN A 338 22.63 -12.91 -27.11
CA GLN A 338 23.56 -13.93 -27.63
C GLN A 338 24.22 -14.75 -26.50
N SER A 339 23.38 -15.17 -25.55
CA SER A 339 23.75 -15.77 -24.27
C SER A 339 23.14 -17.17 -24.15
N SER A 340 23.32 -17.82 -23.00
CA SER A 340 22.67 -19.09 -22.66
C SER A 340 21.57 -18.88 -21.64
N ARG A 341 20.64 -19.85 -21.56
CA ARG A 341 19.55 -19.84 -20.58
C ARG A 341 20.08 -19.72 -19.15
N GLU A 342 21.10 -20.51 -18.82
CA GLU A 342 21.72 -20.59 -17.50
C GLU A 342 22.39 -19.27 -17.13
N ARG A 343 23.02 -18.61 -18.11
CA ARG A 343 23.62 -17.29 -17.92
C ARG A 343 22.57 -16.23 -17.64
N GLU A 344 21.42 -16.26 -18.32
CA GLU A 344 20.33 -15.31 -18.05
C GLU A 344 19.68 -15.52 -16.67
N ILE A 345 19.52 -16.78 -16.24
CA ILE A 345 19.03 -17.10 -14.89
C ILE A 345 20.01 -16.61 -13.82
N ALA A 346 21.31 -16.90 -13.99
CA ALA A 346 22.35 -16.44 -13.08
C ALA A 346 22.42 -14.91 -13.04
N ALA A 347 22.33 -14.24 -14.19
CA ALA A 347 22.32 -12.78 -14.28
C ALA A 347 21.11 -12.16 -13.56
N ALA A 348 19.92 -12.78 -13.62
CA ALA A 348 18.76 -12.32 -12.85
C ALA A 348 18.98 -12.41 -11.33
N LEU A 349 19.57 -13.51 -10.87
CA LEU A 349 19.91 -13.69 -9.45
C LEU A 349 20.98 -12.68 -8.98
N VAL A 350 21.99 -12.41 -9.82
CA VAL A 350 23.02 -11.38 -9.55
C VAL A 350 22.40 -9.98 -9.49
N ARG A 351 21.49 -9.62 -10.41
CA ARG A 351 20.80 -8.32 -10.36
C ARG A 351 19.94 -8.15 -9.11
N MET A 352 19.28 -9.21 -8.64
CA MET A 352 18.54 -9.17 -7.37
C MET A 352 19.47 -8.92 -6.18
N ASP A 353 20.65 -9.55 -6.19
CA ASP A 353 21.69 -9.36 -5.19
C ASP A 353 22.26 -7.95 -5.18
N GLU A 354 22.60 -7.40 -6.35
CA GLU A 354 23.09 -6.03 -6.51
C GLU A 354 22.08 -4.98 -6.02
N ARG A 355 20.78 -5.26 -6.19
CA ARG A 355 19.68 -4.43 -5.65
C ARG A 355 19.41 -4.67 -4.16
N GLY A 356 20.05 -5.67 -3.55
CA GLY A 356 19.84 -6.07 -2.15
C GLY A 356 18.42 -6.58 -1.86
N ARG A 357 17.66 -7.01 -2.89
CA ARG A 357 16.24 -7.33 -2.76
C ARG A 357 15.85 -8.55 -3.60
N ASP A 358 15.39 -9.60 -2.92
CA ASP A 358 14.67 -10.70 -3.57
C ASP A 358 13.25 -10.25 -3.90
N THR A 359 12.87 -10.39 -5.16
CA THR A 359 11.50 -10.12 -5.63
C THR A 359 10.52 -11.22 -5.25
N GLY A 360 11.01 -12.33 -4.66
CA GLY A 360 10.27 -13.56 -4.38
C GLY A 360 10.42 -14.62 -5.48
N ALA A 361 11.34 -14.43 -6.43
CA ALA A 361 11.60 -15.35 -7.54
C ALA A 361 12.95 -16.09 -7.41
N ALA A 362 13.85 -15.66 -6.51
CA ALA A 362 15.20 -16.21 -6.44
C ALA A 362 15.25 -17.73 -6.15
N ALA A 363 14.37 -18.25 -5.29
CA ALA A 363 14.31 -19.68 -5.00
C ALA A 363 13.85 -20.53 -6.21
N GLU A 364 12.98 -19.97 -7.06
CA GLU A 364 12.52 -20.65 -8.27
C GLU A 364 13.61 -20.61 -9.36
N LEU A 365 14.22 -19.45 -9.58
CA LEU A 365 15.37 -19.30 -10.47
C LEU A 365 16.54 -20.19 -10.03
N GLY A 366 16.80 -20.30 -8.73
CA GLY A 366 17.82 -21.20 -8.19
C GLY A 366 17.55 -22.69 -8.46
N ARG A 367 16.28 -23.11 -8.39
CA ARG A 367 15.88 -24.48 -8.78
C ARG A 367 16.07 -24.71 -10.28
N LEU A 368 15.69 -23.76 -11.12
CA LEU A 368 15.88 -23.85 -12.57
C LEU A 368 17.37 -23.95 -12.93
N LEU A 369 18.21 -23.14 -12.28
CA LEU A 369 19.66 -23.19 -12.48
C LEU A 369 20.24 -24.53 -12.01
N ALA A 370 19.90 -24.99 -10.81
CA ALA A 370 20.40 -26.26 -10.27
C ALA A 370 19.91 -27.50 -11.03
N ALA A 371 18.82 -27.37 -11.81
CA ALA A 371 18.31 -28.44 -12.67
C ALA A 371 18.95 -28.46 -14.07
N ALA A 372 19.78 -27.47 -14.42
CA ALA A 372 20.40 -27.38 -15.74
C ALA A 372 21.43 -28.50 -15.97
N PRO A 373 21.67 -28.92 -17.23
CA PRO A 373 22.68 -29.92 -17.54
C PRO A 373 24.08 -29.48 -17.06
N ARG A 374 24.85 -30.43 -16.53
CA ARG A 374 26.20 -30.16 -15.98
C ARG A 374 27.12 -29.46 -16.99
N ALA A 375 27.02 -29.84 -18.27
CA ALA A 375 27.82 -29.25 -19.34
C ALA A 375 27.51 -27.75 -19.53
N GLU A 376 26.25 -27.33 -19.40
CA GLU A 376 25.84 -25.92 -19.50
C GLU A 376 26.27 -25.13 -18.26
N LEU A 377 26.14 -25.72 -17.07
CA LEU A 377 26.62 -25.10 -15.82
C LEU A 377 28.12 -24.83 -15.85
N ARG A 378 28.92 -25.75 -16.42
CA ARG A 378 30.37 -25.57 -16.58
C ARG A 378 30.72 -24.38 -17.47
N GLN A 379 29.88 -23.99 -18.42
CA GLN A 379 30.12 -22.80 -19.25
C GLN A 379 29.97 -21.46 -18.48
N ILE A 380 29.38 -21.49 -17.29
CA ILE A 380 29.19 -20.33 -16.42
C ILE A 380 29.80 -20.53 -15.02
N GLU A 381 30.78 -21.41 -14.90
CA GLU A 381 31.43 -21.80 -13.64
C GLU A 381 31.91 -20.57 -12.84
N ASP A 382 32.59 -19.62 -13.47
CA ASP A 382 33.06 -18.39 -12.81
C ASP A 382 31.93 -17.56 -12.18
N THR A 383 30.73 -17.59 -12.76
CA THR A 383 29.57 -16.87 -12.23
C THR A 383 28.97 -17.63 -11.06
N ILE A 384 28.83 -18.96 -11.18
CA ILE A 384 28.34 -19.83 -10.10
C ILE A 384 29.25 -19.75 -8.88
N LEU A 385 30.57 -19.79 -9.08
CA LEU A 385 31.56 -19.70 -8.02
C LEU A 385 31.45 -18.34 -7.32
N ARG A 386 31.41 -17.23 -8.07
CA ARG A 386 31.19 -15.89 -7.50
C ARG A 386 29.91 -15.81 -6.69
N MET A 387 28.78 -16.27 -7.22
CA MET A 387 27.50 -16.28 -6.49
C MET A 387 27.59 -17.05 -5.15
N SER A 388 28.49 -18.02 -5.02
CA SER A 388 28.71 -18.79 -3.80
C SER A 388 29.69 -18.15 -2.79
N THR A 389 30.36 -17.03 -3.13
CA THR A 389 31.28 -16.33 -2.23
C THR A 389 30.57 -15.32 -1.31
N LYS A 390 31.33 -14.55 -0.54
CA LYS A 390 30.84 -13.44 0.31
C LYS A 390 30.65 -12.13 -0.46
N ASP A 391 31.01 -12.09 -1.74
CA ASP A 391 30.91 -10.89 -2.57
C ASP A 391 29.45 -10.55 -2.92
N HIS A 392 28.55 -11.51 -2.71
CA HIS A 392 27.11 -11.34 -2.78
C HIS A 392 26.51 -11.27 -1.37
N SER A 393 25.55 -10.38 -1.17
CA SER A 393 24.96 -10.09 0.15
C SER A 393 23.60 -10.76 0.39
N LEU A 394 22.87 -11.05 -0.69
CA LEU A 394 21.53 -11.62 -0.68
C LEU A 394 21.60 -13.14 -0.50
N ALA A 395 21.14 -13.61 0.65
CA ALA A 395 21.11 -15.03 1.00
C ALA A 395 20.39 -15.91 -0.03
N ALA A 396 19.38 -15.39 -0.74
CA ALA A 396 18.67 -16.14 -1.76
C ALA A 396 19.53 -16.40 -3.02
N ALA A 397 20.25 -15.39 -3.50
CA ALA A 397 21.18 -15.53 -4.63
C ALA A 397 22.34 -16.48 -4.28
N ARG A 398 22.89 -16.35 -3.06
CA ARG A 398 23.96 -17.25 -2.59
C ARG A 398 23.53 -18.71 -2.48
N ARG A 399 22.30 -18.96 -1.97
CA ARG A 399 21.71 -20.32 -1.95
C ARG A 399 21.58 -20.88 -3.36
N ALA A 400 21.11 -20.09 -4.31
CA ALA A 400 21.05 -20.50 -5.71
C ALA A 400 22.45 -20.83 -6.28
N GLY A 401 23.46 -20.01 -5.96
CA GLY A 401 24.86 -20.26 -6.32
C GLY A 401 25.40 -21.57 -5.76
N PHE A 402 25.18 -21.86 -4.48
CA PHE A 402 25.59 -23.14 -3.88
C PHE A 402 24.87 -24.34 -4.49
N ALA A 403 23.56 -24.25 -4.74
CA ALA A 403 22.81 -25.33 -5.38
C ALA A 403 23.32 -25.60 -6.81
N ALA A 404 23.57 -24.54 -7.59
CA ALA A 404 24.15 -24.65 -8.92
C ALA A 404 25.57 -25.24 -8.88
N ARG A 405 26.39 -24.87 -7.89
CA ARG A 405 27.74 -25.43 -7.71
C ARG A 405 27.70 -26.93 -7.43
N VAL A 406 26.79 -27.38 -6.57
CA VAL A 406 26.61 -28.81 -6.28
C VAL A 406 26.15 -29.56 -7.54
N ALA A 407 25.19 -29.00 -8.28
CA ALA A 407 24.71 -29.61 -9.52
C ALA A 407 25.81 -29.71 -10.59
N MET A 408 26.61 -28.65 -10.73
CA MET A 408 27.72 -28.53 -11.69
C MET A 408 28.86 -29.53 -11.42
N THR A 409 29.26 -29.66 -10.15
CA THR A 409 30.35 -30.57 -9.71
C THR A 409 29.86 -32.01 -9.64
N GLY A 410 28.61 -32.21 -9.21
CA GLY A 410 28.06 -33.53 -8.90
C GLY A 410 28.64 -34.13 -7.62
N ASP A 411 29.36 -33.34 -6.81
CA ASP A 411 30.05 -33.79 -5.60
C ASP A 411 29.67 -32.94 -4.38
N PRO A 412 28.77 -33.45 -3.51
CA PRO A 412 28.42 -32.81 -2.24
C PRO A 412 29.63 -32.54 -1.32
N ALA A 413 30.67 -33.39 -1.34
CA ALA A 413 31.83 -33.25 -0.48
C ALA A 413 32.72 -32.08 -0.89
N GLU A 414 32.87 -31.85 -2.20
CA GLU A 414 33.59 -30.69 -2.72
C GLU A 414 32.91 -29.38 -2.30
N ALA A 415 31.59 -29.29 -2.49
CA ALA A 415 30.82 -28.13 -2.06
C ALA A 415 30.91 -27.94 -0.54
N TRP A 416 30.89 -29.02 0.23
CA TRP A 416 31.06 -28.99 1.68
C TRP A 416 32.40 -28.38 2.09
N GLN A 417 33.52 -28.83 1.53
CA GLN A 417 34.87 -28.32 1.82
C GLN A 417 35.00 -26.83 1.44
N SER A 418 34.33 -26.39 0.38
CA SER A 418 34.39 -24.99 -0.06
C SER A 418 33.84 -23.97 0.95
N THR A 419 33.13 -24.43 1.98
CA THR A 419 32.56 -23.58 3.04
C THR A 419 33.32 -23.67 4.36
N ASP A 420 34.45 -24.38 4.39
CA ASP A 420 35.32 -24.47 5.56
C ASP A 420 35.78 -23.06 6.00
N GLY A 421 35.77 -22.82 7.32
CA GLY A 421 36.11 -21.52 7.89
C GLY A 421 34.99 -20.45 7.85
N SER A 422 33.79 -20.76 7.33
CA SER A 422 32.67 -19.80 7.31
C SER A 422 31.35 -20.46 7.71
N THR A 423 30.86 -20.15 8.92
CA THR A 423 29.57 -20.64 9.43
C THR A 423 28.39 -20.16 8.60
N ASP A 424 28.45 -18.94 8.08
CA ASP A 424 27.39 -18.38 7.21
C ASP A 424 27.35 -19.09 5.85
N SER A 425 28.51 -19.31 5.23
CA SER A 425 28.58 -20.06 3.96
C SER A 425 28.12 -21.50 4.16
N ARG A 426 28.48 -22.14 5.28
CA ARG A 426 28.00 -23.48 5.64
C ARG A 426 26.48 -23.52 5.78
N ALA A 427 25.89 -22.57 6.49
CA ALA A 427 24.44 -22.50 6.67
C ALA A 427 23.70 -22.29 5.33
N LEU A 428 24.24 -21.43 4.46
CA LEU A 428 23.67 -21.18 3.13
C LEU A 428 23.79 -22.38 2.19
N LEU A 429 24.93 -23.11 2.22
CA LEU A 429 25.06 -24.36 1.49
C LEU A 429 24.02 -25.38 1.93
N LEU A 430 23.84 -25.56 3.25
CA LEU A 430 22.81 -26.43 3.79
C LEU A 430 21.42 -26.02 3.28
N ASP A 431 21.03 -24.75 3.48
CA ASP A 431 19.73 -24.25 3.02
C ASP A 431 19.55 -24.34 1.48
N SER A 432 20.64 -24.42 0.70
CA SER A 432 20.59 -24.60 -0.76
C SER A 432 20.17 -26.01 -1.20
N ILE A 433 20.28 -27.02 -0.33
CA ILE A 433 19.94 -28.42 -0.64
C ILE A 433 18.46 -28.55 -1.08
N ALA A 434 17.57 -27.72 -0.54
CA ALA A 434 16.16 -27.68 -0.92
C ALA A 434 15.91 -27.23 -2.38
N LEU A 435 16.91 -26.63 -3.03
CA LEU A 435 16.84 -26.23 -4.44
C LEU A 435 17.30 -27.34 -5.39
N LEU A 436 17.89 -28.42 -4.89
CA LEU A 436 18.37 -29.54 -5.69
C LEU A 436 17.23 -30.49 -6.06
N GLY A 437 16.95 -30.66 -7.35
CA GLY A 437 16.00 -31.66 -7.84
C GLY A 437 16.51 -33.10 -7.73
N ASP A 438 17.82 -33.31 -7.88
CA ASP A 438 18.45 -34.63 -7.86
C ASP A 438 18.51 -35.20 -6.43
N SER A 439 17.74 -36.26 -6.19
CA SER A 439 17.69 -36.97 -4.90
C SER A 439 19.02 -37.63 -4.51
N ALA A 440 19.84 -38.07 -5.47
CA ALA A 440 21.12 -38.71 -5.18
C ALA A 440 22.15 -37.68 -4.66
N LEU A 441 22.18 -36.49 -5.25
CA LEU A 441 23.01 -35.38 -4.75
C LEU A 441 22.58 -34.95 -3.34
N ARG A 442 21.26 -34.88 -3.08
CA ARG A 442 20.76 -34.60 -1.72
C ARG A 442 21.18 -35.68 -0.73
N ALA A 443 21.03 -36.96 -1.09
CA ALA A 443 21.43 -38.07 -0.23
C ALA A 443 22.93 -38.08 0.10
N GLY A 444 23.79 -37.64 -0.83
CA GLY A 444 25.23 -37.51 -0.60
C GLY A 444 25.62 -36.54 0.54
N PHE A 445 24.73 -35.61 0.93
CA PHE A 445 24.96 -34.74 2.09
C PHE A 445 24.68 -35.42 3.44
N HIS A 446 23.91 -36.51 3.48
CA HIS A 446 23.56 -37.16 4.75
C HIS A 446 24.77 -37.49 5.64
N PRO A 447 25.82 -38.19 5.17
CA PRO A 447 26.97 -38.50 6.03
C PRO A 447 27.69 -37.24 6.56
N LEU A 448 27.75 -36.18 5.77
CA LEU A 448 28.36 -34.89 6.15
C LEU A 448 27.55 -34.17 7.22
N VAL A 449 26.23 -34.15 7.07
CA VAL A 449 25.31 -33.55 8.05
C VAL A 449 25.26 -34.37 9.33
N ALA A 450 25.20 -35.70 9.23
CA ALA A 450 25.18 -36.59 10.39
C ALA A 450 26.44 -36.47 11.26
N ALA A 451 27.62 -36.29 10.63
CA ALA A 451 28.88 -36.10 11.33
C ALA A 451 28.86 -34.89 12.29
N LEU A 452 28.07 -33.85 11.99
CA LEU A 452 27.92 -32.65 12.84
C LEU A 452 27.25 -32.92 14.19
N PHE A 453 26.54 -34.05 14.33
CA PHE A 453 25.77 -34.41 15.52
C PHE A 453 26.31 -35.62 16.26
N THR A 454 27.55 -36.05 15.95
CA THR A 454 28.24 -37.10 16.70
C THR A 454 28.64 -36.60 18.09
N PRO A 455 28.78 -37.49 19.10
CA PRO A 455 29.17 -37.09 20.45
C PRO A 455 30.48 -36.31 20.53
N ASP A 456 31.43 -36.61 19.64
CA ASP A 456 32.76 -35.98 19.58
C ASP A 456 32.78 -34.71 18.70
N ALA A 457 31.64 -34.31 18.12
CA ALA A 457 31.57 -33.16 17.23
C ALA A 457 31.76 -31.82 18.00
N PRO A 458 32.46 -30.85 17.41
CA PRO A 458 32.61 -29.53 18.02
C PRO A 458 31.27 -28.80 18.14
N ARG A 459 31.19 -27.84 19.07
CA ARG A 459 29.98 -27.03 19.28
C ARG A 459 29.60 -26.26 18.01
N LEU A 460 28.48 -26.64 17.39
CA LEU A 460 27.96 -25.98 16.20
C LEU A 460 27.43 -24.58 16.48
N ALA A 461 27.72 -23.64 15.57
CA ALA A 461 27.04 -22.35 15.50
C ALA A 461 25.53 -22.53 15.30
N ALA A 462 24.73 -21.63 15.88
CA ALA A 462 23.27 -21.77 15.92
C ALA A 462 22.62 -21.78 14.53
N ASN A 463 23.13 -20.96 13.60
CA ASN A 463 22.68 -20.89 12.22
C ASN A 463 22.96 -22.19 11.45
N VAL A 464 24.18 -22.73 11.56
CA VAL A 464 24.57 -24.02 10.95
C VAL A 464 23.72 -25.16 11.51
N ARG A 465 23.52 -25.20 12.83
CA ARG A 465 22.66 -26.20 13.47
C ARG A 465 21.24 -26.14 12.94
N ALA A 466 20.63 -24.95 12.85
CA ALA A 466 19.29 -24.79 12.31
C ALA A 466 19.19 -25.29 10.87
N ALA A 467 20.11 -24.85 10.00
CA ALA A 467 20.13 -25.24 8.59
C ALA A 467 20.33 -26.76 8.43
N ALA A 468 21.24 -27.37 9.21
CA ALA A 468 21.50 -28.80 9.21
C ALA A 468 20.25 -29.60 9.60
N LEU A 469 19.50 -29.16 10.62
CA LEU A 469 18.26 -29.85 11.02
C LEU A 469 17.15 -29.70 9.98
N ARG A 470 17.02 -28.53 9.33
CA ARG A 470 16.01 -28.30 8.28
C ARG A 470 16.19 -29.24 7.08
N VAL A 471 17.42 -29.59 6.74
CA VAL A 471 17.70 -30.36 5.52
C VAL A 471 17.61 -31.87 5.70
N LEU A 472 17.71 -32.39 6.93
CA LEU A 472 17.69 -33.83 7.22
C LEU A 472 16.53 -34.60 6.57
N PRO A 473 15.29 -34.08 6.49
CA PRO A 473 14.18 -34.75 5.80
C PRO A 473 14.35 -34.84 4.28
N LEU A 474 15.24 -34.02 3.70
CA LEU A 474 15.47 -33.95 2.26
C LEU A 474 16.58 -34.90 1.78
N LEU A 475 17.29 -35.59 2.69
CA LEU A 475 18.52 -36.34 2.40
C LEU A 475 18.29 -37.85 2.12
N GLY A 476 17.06 -38.24 1.77
CA GLY A 476 16.74 -39.59 1.33
C GLY A 476 15.92 -40.40 2.35
N ASP A 477 14.94 -41.14 1.84
CA ASP A 477 14.03 -41.97 2.65
C ASP A 477 14.74 -43.16 3.30
N ASP A 478 15.77 -43.71 2.64
CA ASP A 478 16.64 -44.78 3.18
C ASP A 478 17.44 -44.33 4.41
N ARG A 479 17.60 -43.01 4.59
CA ARG A 479 18.30 -42.39 5.71
C ARG A 479 17.36 -41.78 6.74
N ALA A 480 16.06 -41.80 6.50
CA ALA A 480 15.06 -41.15 7.35
C ALA A 480 15.13 -41.60 8.81
N SER A 481 15.44 -42.89 9.10
CA SER A 481 15.58 -43.39 10.47
C SER A 481 16.80 -42.81 11.20
N ALA A 482 17.91 -42.60 10.49
CA ALA A 482 19.10 -41.95 11.04
C ALA A 482 18.85 -40.45 11.26
N SER A 483 18.20 -39.78 10.29
CA SER A 483 17.72 -38.40 10.43
C SER A 483 16.77 -38.23 11.62
N PHE A 484 15.85 -39.18 11.84
CA PHE A 484 14.94 -39.19 12.98
C PHE A 484 15.71 -39.21 14.30
N ALA A 485 16.74 -40.06 14.44
CA ALA A 485 17.53 -40.14 15.67
C ALA A 485 18.23 -38.81 16.01
N ILE A 486 18.79 -38.11 15.01
CA ILE A 486 19.42 -36.80 15.19
C ILE A 486 18.39 -35.77 15.63
N LEU A 487 17.27 -35.67 14.91
CA LEU A 487 16.22 -34.70 15.20
C LEU A 487 15.56 -34.94 16.56
N ALA A 488 15.32 -36.20 16.91
CA ALA A 488 14.81 -36.64 18.21
C ALA A 488 15.74 -36.18 19.34
N ALA A 489 17.05 -36.39 19.22
CA ALA A 489 18.02 -35.94 20.21
C ALA A 489 18.00 -34.41 20.39
N GLN A 490 17.90 -33.65 19.30
CA GLN A 490 17.80 -32.19 19.38
C GLN A 490 16.50 -31.74 20.05
N LEU A 491 15.37 -32.33 19.67
CA LEU A 491 14.07 -32.05 20.29
C LEU A 491 14.10 -32.34 21.79
N GLY A 492 14.63 -33.51 22.18
CA GLY A 492 14.77 -33.92 23.58
C GLY A 492 15.65 -32.98 24.41
N SER A 493 16.71 -32.44 23.83
CA SER A 493 17.60 -31.46 24.49
C SER A 493 16.99 -30.05 24.62
N GLY A 494 15.87 -29.77 23.93
CA GLY A 494 15.25 -28.44 23.87
C GLY A 494 15.96 -27.43 22.97
N VAL A 495 17.08 -27.79 22.34
CA VAL A 495 17.83 -26.92 21.41
C VAL A 495 17.16 -26.91 20.04
N GLN A 496 16.86 -25.71 19.51
CA GLN A 496 16.21 -25.53 18.19
C GLN A 496 14.90 -26.35 18.05
N ARG A 497 14.10 -26.43 19.13
CA ARG A 497 12.88 -27.25 19.24
C ARG A 497 11.93 -27.07 18.06
N THR A 498 11.67 -25.84 17.64
CA THR A 498 10.81 -25.48 16.50
C THR A 498 11.32 -26.11 15.21
N VAL A 499 12.62 -25.98 14.95
CA VAL A 499 13.25 -26.47 13.72
C VAL A 499 13.24 -27.99 13.69
N ALA A 500 13.62 -28.62 14.81
CA ALA A 500 13.59 -30.07 14.94
C ALA A 500 12.16 -30.63 14.79
N THR A 501 11.17 -29.95 15.37
CA THR A 501 9.75 -30.31 15.26
C THR A 501 9.30 -30.33 13.80
N ARG A 502 9.51 -29.21 13.08
CA ARG A 502 9.10 -29.08 11.68
C ARG A 502 9.78 -30.11 10.78
N ALA A 503 11.05 -30.38 11.03
CA ALA A 503 11.79 -31.39 10.28
C ALA A 503 11.27 -32.81 10.57
N LEU A 504 10.96 -33.16 11.82
CA LEU A 504 10.37 -34.47 12.17
C LEU A 504 9.03 -34.70 11.48
N LEU A 505 8.17 -33.68 11.43
CA LEU A 505 6.85 -33.76 10.78
C LEU A 505 6.95 -34.01 9.26
N GLN A 506 8.08 -33.69 8.63
CA GLN A 506 8.33 -33.94 7.21
C GLN A 506 8.85 -35.36 6.94
N LEU A 507 9.36 -36.07 7.95
CA LEU A 507 9.85 -37.44 7.76
C LEU A 507 8.71 -38.43 7.51
N PRO A 508 8.95 -39.50 6.73
CA PRO A 508 8.01 -40.60 6.61
C PRO A 508 7.80 -41.27 7.97
N ARG A 509 6.56 -41.60 8.31
CA ARG A 509 6.18 -42.13 9.63
C ARG A 509 6.78 -43.51 9.88
N SER A 510 7.08 -44.27 8.81
CA SER A 510 7.78 -45.56 8.87
C SER A 510 9.20 -45.45 9.44
N ALA A 511 9.81 -44.26 9.40
CA ALA A 511 11.16 -44.03 9.94
C ALA A 511 11.18 -43.69 11.43
N TRP A 512 10.01 -43.46 12.04
CA TRP A 512 9.93 -43.03 13.44
C TRP A 512 10.16 -44.21 14.37
N ASN A 513 11.15 -44.10 15.25
CA ASN A 513 11.48 -45.17 16.18
C ASN A 513 10.48 -45.20 17.36
N ALA A 514 9.65 -46.25 17.41
CA ALA A 514 8.66 -46.44 18.47
C ALA A 514 9.27 -46.49 19.88
N ALA A 515 10.50 -47.01 20.03
CA ALA A 515 11.19 -47.07 21.33
C ALA A 515 11.55 -45.67 21.86
N ALA A 516 11.85 -44.72 20.97
CA ALA A 516 12.16 -43.33 21.35
C ALA A 516 10.90 -42.44 21.42
N ALA A 517 9.81 -42.85 20.78
CA ALA A 517 8.59 -42.04 20.66
C ALA A 517 7.98 -41.66 22.02
N GLY A 518 8.07 -42.55 23.01
CA GLY A 518 7.52 -42.32 24.36
C GLY A 518 8.23 -41.20 25.11
N GLU A 519 9.56 -41.26 25.17
CA GLU A 519 10.38 -40.23 25.82
C GLU A 519 10.24 -38.88 25.10
N LEU A 520 10.17 -38.88 23.77
CA LEU A 520 10.00 -37.66 22.99
C LEU A 520 8.61 -37.03 23.19
N ALA A 521 7.55 -37.83 23.19
CA ALA A 521 6.19 -37.35 23.48
C ALA A 521 6.10 -36.78 24.90
N ALA A 522 6.76 -37.41 25.87
CA ALA A 522 6.86 -36.89 27.24
C ALA A 522 7.65 -35.57 27.31
N SER A 523 8.76 -35.44 26.56
CA SER A 523 9.54 -34.20 26.45
C SER A 523 8.75 -33.05 25.80
N VAL A 524 7.95 -33.35 24.78
CA VAL A 524 7.01 -32.40 24.18
C VAL A 524 5.96 -31.96 25.18
N LEU A 525 5.37 -32.91 25.93
CA LEU A 525 4.37 -32.61 26.96
C LEU A 525 4.96 -31.71 28.05
N ALA A 526 6.15 -32.03 28.57
CA ALA A 526 6.81 -31.25 29.61
C ALA A 526 7.03 -29.80 29.18
N TYR A 527 7.46 -29.57 27.93
CA TYR A 527 7.56 -28.23 27.37
C TYR A 527 6.20 -27.56 27.21
N ALA A 528 5.21 -28.25 26.64
CA ALA A 528 3.90 -27.68 26.41
C ALA A 528 3.22 -27.23 27.71
N GLN A 529 3.51 -27.90 28.83
CA GLN A 529 3.05 -27.49 30.17
C GLN A 529 3.69 -26.19 30.67
N THR A 530 4.93 -25.89 30.26
CA THR A 530 5.62 -24.63 30.62
C THR A 530 5.19 -23.43 29.78
N GLU A 531 4.55 -23.67 28.63
CA GLU A 531 4.17 -22.59 27.72
C GLU A 531 2.91 -21.85 28.22
N PRO A 532 2.92 -20.50 28.34
CA PRO A 532 1.75 -19.72 28.75
C PRO A 532 0.58 -19.88 27.79
N ALA A 533 -0.66 -19.90 28.32
CA ALA A 533 -1.87 -20.11 27.52
C ALA A 533 -1.99 -19.17 26.30
N ALA A 534 -1.58 -17.90 26.45
CA ALA A 534 -1.59 -16.90 25.38
C ALA A 534 -0.64 -17.19 24.20
N ARG A 535 0.34 -18.10 24.35
CA ARG A 535 1.26 -18.47 23.26
C ARG A 535 0.95 -19.84 22.65
N ARG A 536 -0.07 -20.54 23.16
CA ARG A 536 -0.44 -21.91 22.74
C ARG A 536 -1.23 -21.97 21.43
N SER A 537 -1.60 -20.83 20.86
CA SER A 537 -2.16 -20.72 19.51
C SER A 537 -1.12 -20.43 18.44
N SER A 538 0.12 -20.11 18.83
CA SER A 538 1.18 -19.86 17.86
C SER A 538 1.42 -21.10 16.99
N GLN A 539 1.74 -20.87 15.71
CA GLN A 539 2.01 -21.96 14.76
C GLN A 539 3.07 -22.93 15.29
N GLU A 540 4.13 -22.40 15.92
CA GLU A 540 5.19 -23.20 16.54
C GLU A 540 4.63 -24.16 17.60
N PHE A 541 3.82 -23.66 18.54
CA PHE A 541 3.28 -24.50 19.59
C PHE A 541 2.34 -25.58 19.03
N VAL A 542 1.48 -25.20 18.09
CA VAL A 542 0.52 -26.12 17.46
C VAL A 542 1.25 -27.26 16.74
N GLU A 543 2.28 -26.94 15.95
CA GLU A 543 3.12 -27.94 15.26
C GLU A 543 3.85 -28.86 16.26
N THR A 544 4.39 -28.30 17.36
CA THR A 544 5.03 -29.10 18.41
C THR A 544 4.05 -30.02 19.13
N LEU A 545 2.84 -29.54 19.43
CA LEU A 545 1.80 -30.33 20.07
C LEU A 545 1.27 -31.43 19.14
N GLN A 546 1.14 -31.15 17.84
CA GLN A 546 0.80 -32.14 16.83
C GLN A 546 1.85 -33.26 16.79
N LEU A 547 3.13 -32.91 16.74
CA LEU A 547 4.22 -33.89 16.75
C LEU A 547 4.15 -34.79 18.00
N GLY A 548 3.94 -34.21 19.18
CA GLY A 548 3.79 -34.99 20.42
C GLY A 548 2.63 -35.98 20.36
N GLN A 549 1.50 -35.59 19.76
CA GLN A 549 0.35 -36.47 19.57
C GLN A 549 0.63 -37.58 18.56
N GLU A 550 1.29 -37.28 17.44
CA GLU A 550 1.71 -38.27 16.44
C GLU A 550 2.71 -39.28 17.05
N LEU A 551 3.67 -38.82 17.84
CA LEU A 551 4.63 -39.69 18.55
C LEU A 551 3.92 -40.61 19.55
N ALA A 552 2.97 -40.08 20.32
CA ALA A 552 2.20 -40.87 21.27
C ALA A 552 1.36 -41.97 20.59
N ASN A 553 0.98 -41.82 19.30
CA ASN A 553 0.26 -42.85 18.56
C ASN A 553 1.12 -44.08 18.23
N LEU A 554 2.45 -43.99 18.32
CA LEU A 554 3.36 -45.12 18.11
C LEU A 554 3.47 -46.04 19.34
N LEU A 555 2.91 -45.63 20.48
CA LEU A 555 2.95 -46.39 21.73
C LEU A 555 1.77 -47.38 21.85
N PRO A 556 1.91 -48.45 22.65
CA PRO A 556 0.79 -49.29 23.01
C PRO A 556 -0.38 -48.46 23.61
N PRO A 557 -1.65 -48.85 23.39
CA PRO A 557 -2.81 -48.06 23.79
C PRO A 557 -2.82 -47.62 25.27
N GLN A 558 -2.31 -48.46 26.17
CA GLN A 558 -2.20 -48.18 27.60
C GLN A 558 -1.28 -46.98 27.92
N ASP A 559 -0.21 -46.79 27.15
CA ASP A 559 0.80 -45.75 27.34
C ASP A 559 0.48 -44.51 26.50
N ALA A 560 -0.11 -44.73 25.31
CA ALA A 560 -0.57 -43.67 24.41
C ALA A 560 -1.73 -42.85 24.99
N ALA A 561 -2.69 -43.50 25.67
CA ALA A 561 -3.93 -42.84 26.09
C ALA A 561 -3.72 -41.70 27.11
N PRO A 562 -2.91 -41.85 28.17
CA PRO A 562 -2.62 -40.76 29.10
C PRO A 562 -1.90 -39.58 28.44
N LEU A 563 -0.84 -39.87 27.65
CA LEU A 563 -0.05 -38.84 26.96
C LEU A 563 -0.89 -38.03 25.97
N ARG A 564 -1.69 -38.70 25.12
CA ARG A 564 -2.57 -37.99 24.18
C ARG A 564 -3.63 -37.15 24.87
N ARG A 565 -4.14 -37.61 26.02
CA ARG A 565 -5.12 -36.85 26.79
C ARG A 565 -4.48 -35.59 27.37
N ALA A 566 -3.28 -35.71 27.93
CA ALA A 566 -2.53 -34.59 28.48
C ALA A 566 -2.12 -33.57 27.39
N LEU A 567 -1.67 -34.04 26.23
CA LEU A 567 -1.32 -33.17 25.10
C LEU A 567 -2.56 -32.47 24.53
N ARG A 568 -3.67 -33.19 24.27
CA ARG A 568 -4.92 -32.57 23.81
C ARG A 568 -5.48 -31.56 24.79
N ALA A 569 -5.32 -31.82 26.08
CA ALA A 569 -5.73 -30.90 27.14
C ALA A 569 -4.99 -29.54 27.10
N LEU A 570 -3.82 -29.47 26.48
CA LEU A 570 -3.02 -28.25 26.33
C LEU A 570 -3.26 -27.54 24.99
N GLY A 571 -3.95 -28.20 24.04
CA GLY A 571 -4.37 -27.59 22.79
C GLY A 571 -5.37 -26.46 23.04
N VAL A 572 -5.33 -25.45 22.19
CA VAL A 572 -6.22 -24.29 22.23
C VAL A 572 -7.10 -24.35 20.98
N GLY A 573 -8.42 -24.31 21.16
CA GLY A 573 -9.33 -24.15 20.04
C GLY A 573 -9.18 -22.74 19.46
N VAL A 574 -8.88 -22.62 18.17
CA VAL A 574 -8.76 -21.33 17.47
C VAL A 574 -9.99 -21.14 16.60
N PHE A 575 -10.66 -20.00 16.78
CA PHE A 575 -11.85 -19.63 16.03
C PHE A 575 -11.59 -18.33 15.27
N VAL A 576 -11.70 -18.37 13.94
CA VAL A 576 -11.61 -17.15 13.12
C VAL A 576 -13.00 -16.57 12.98
N VAL A 577 -13.16 -15.32 13.40
CA VAL A 577 -14.40 -14.56 13.29
C VAL A 577 -14.13 -13.39 12.35
N LYS A 578 -14.90 -13.28 11.27
CA LYS A 578 -14.73 -12.23 10.27
C LYS A 578 -15.90 -11.27 10.32
N ALA A 579 -15.63 -10.01 9.97
CA ALA A 579 -16.66 -9.05 9.58
C ALA A 579 -16.75 -9.04 8.04
N PRO A 580 -17.76 -9.71 7.43
CA PRO A 580 -17.92 -9.70 5.99
C PRO A 580 -18.20 -8.30 5.49
N ARG A 581 -17.51 -7.92 4.42
CA ARG A 581 -17.60 -6.59 3.82
C ARG A 581 -19.04 -6.16 3.58
N GLU A 582 -19.39 -4.97 4.09
CA GLU A 582 -20.68 -4.29 3.92
C GLU A 582 -21.89 -5.05 4.49
N GLN A 583 -21.69 -5.95 5.46
CA GLN A 583 -22.78 -6.76 6.05
C GLN A 583 -23.08 -6.48 7.53
N MET A 584 -22.27 -5.67 8.22
CA MET A 584 -22.50 -5.26 9.62
C MET A 584 -22.83 -6.42 10.57
N ARG A 585 -22.18 -7.56 10.37
CA ARG A 585 -22.36 -8.78 11.16
C ARG A 585 -21.07 -9.57 11.21
N TYR A 586 -21.00 -10.56 12.10
CA TYR A 586 -19.98 -11.59 12.02
C TYR A 586 -20.45 -12.76 11.14
N ASP A 587 -19.51 -13.41 10.46
CA ASP A 587 -19.77 -14.65 9.72
C ASP A 587 -20.08 -15.85 10.63
N VAL A 588 -19.54 -15.84 11.85
CA VAL A 588 -19.79 -16.85 12.88
C VAL A 588 -20.86 -16.36 13.87
N ALA A 589 -22.03 -17.00 13.86
CA ALA A 589 -23.14 -16.68 14.75
C ALA A 589 -23.09 -17.38 16.12
N GLN A 590 -22.35 -18.48 16.23
CA GLN A 590 -22.25 -19.27 17.46
C GLN A 590 -20.87 -19.90 17.59
N LEU A 591 -20.25 -19.73 18.76
CA LEU A 591 -19.01 -20.40 19.16
C LEU A 591 -19.32 -21.35 20.31
N VAL A 592 -18.82 -22.58 20.23
CA VAL A 592 -18.98 -23.60 21.28
C VAL A 592 -17.60 -23.99 21.76
N VAL A 593 -17.37 -23.82 23.07
CA VAL A 593 -16.09 -24.09 23.73
C VAL A 593 -16.30 -24.98 24.97
N GLU A 594 -15.29 -25.76 25.33
CA GLU A 594 -15.33 -26.61 26.53
C GLU A 594 -15.07 -25.77 27.79
N ALA A 595 -15.91 -25.91 28.81
CA ALA A 595 -15.79 -25.16 30.04
C ALA A 595 -14.43 -25.43 30.74
N GLY A 596 -13.77 -24.35 31.18
CA GLY A 596 -12.46 -24.43 31.85
C GLY A 596 -11.27 -24.65 30.90
N ARG A 597 -11.48 -24.70 29.58
CA ARG A 597 -10.42 -24.79 28.58
C ARG A 597 -10.07 -23.41 27.99
N PRO A 598 -8.78 -23.09 27.81
CA PRO A 598 -8.39 -21.92 27.04
C PRO A 598 -8.74 -22.10 25.55
N PHE A 599 -9.18 -21.02 24.91
CA PHE A 599 -9.43 -20.93 23.47
C PHE A 599 -8.93 -19.56 22.96
N GLU A 600 -8.74 -19.41 21.66
CA GLU A 600 -8.38 -18.15 21.00
C GLU A 600 -9.44 -17.78 19.97
N ILE A 601 -9.75 -16.48 19.90
CA ILE A 601 -10.51 -15.91 18.79
C ILE A 601 -9.58 -15.02 17.98
N ILE A 602 -9.44 -15.31 16.69
CA ILE A 602 -8.78 -14.43 15.72
C ILE A 602 -9.89 -13.60 15.07
N PHE A 603 -9.91 -12.31 15.34
CA PHE A 603 -10.86 -11.40 14.73
C PHE A 603 -10.25 -10.75 13.47
N GLU A 604 -10.80 -11.08 12.30
CA GLU A 604 -10.41 -10.48 11.02
C GLU A 604 -11.45 -9.45 10.58
N ASN A 605 -11.13 -8.16 10.72
CA ASN A 605 -11.97 -7.13 10.15
C ASN A 605 -11.66 -6.92 8.67
N THR A 606 -12.39 -7.63 7.80
CA THR A 606 -12.29 -7.49 6.34
C THR A 606 -13.23 -6.43 5.75
N ASP A 607 -13.98 -5.74 6.61
CA ASP A 607 -14.89 -4.66 6.20
C ASP A 607 -14.15 -3.32 6.13
N ILE A 608 -14.72 -2.38 5.39
CA ILE A 608 -14.23 -0.99 5.31
C ILE A 608 -14.47 -0.28 6.65
N MET A 609 -15.51 -0.68 7.40
CA MET A 609 -15.84 -0.08 8.68
C MET A 609 -15.16 -0.80 9.86
N PRO A 610 -14.60 -0.05 10.84
CA PRO A 610 -14.07 -0.63 12.06
C PRO A 610 -15.15 -1.39 12.85
N HIS A 611 -14.87 -2.63 13.22
CA HIS A 611 -15.73 -3.46 14.06
C HIS A 611 -15.03 -3.71 15.41
N ASN A 612 -15.79 -3.66 16.49
CA ASN A 612 -15.33 -4.03 17.84
C ASN A 612 -15.99 -5.35 18.26
N MET A 613 -15.22 -6.27 18.85
CA MET A 613 -15.74 -7.51 19.43
C MET A 613 -15.59 -7.47 20.95
N VAL A 614 -16.67 -7.77 21.68
CA VAL A 614 -16.71 -7.72 23.14
C VAL A 614 -17.20 -9.04 23.70
N VAL A 615 -16.50 -9.57 24.71
CA VAL A 615 -16.90 -10.77 25.44
C VAL A 615 -17.53 -10.34 26.75
N VAL A 616 -18.80 -10.73 26.97
CA VAL A 616 -19.60 -10.29 28.12
C VAL A 616 -20.13 -11.49 28.89
N THR A 617 -20.53 -11.27 30.15
CA THR A 617 -21.22 -12.29 30.95
C THR A 617 -22.57 -12.67 30.32
N PRO A 618 -23.03 -13.92 30.47
CA PRO A 618 -24.35 -14.33 29.98
C PRO A 618 -25.47 -13.42 30.47
N GLY A 619 -26.36 -12.99 29.57
CA GLY A 619 -27.47 -12.07 29.87
C GLY A 619 -27.13 -10.58 29.74
N ALA A 620 -25.85 -10.19 29.75
CA ALA A 620 -25.43 -8.78 29.69
C ALA A 620 -25.43 -8.17 28.27
N ARG A 621 -25.84 -8.94 27.25
CA ARG A 621 -25.76 -8.51 25.83
C ARG A 621 -26.52 -7.21 25.55
N GLU A 622 -27.75 -7.10 26.06
CA GLU A 622 -28.63 -5.96 25.78
C GLU A 622 -28.12 -4.70 26.49
N GLU A 623 -27.73 -4.82 27.77
CA GLU A 623 -27.16 -3.74 28.56
C GLU A 623 -25.87 -3.18 27.91
N ILE A 624 -24.92 -4.04 27.56
CA ILE A 624 -23.66 -3.62 26.94
C ILE A 624 -23.89 -3.09 25.53
N GLY A 625 -24.82 -3.68 24.77
CA GLY A 625 -25.22 -3.17 23.46
C GLY A 625 -25.76 -1.74 23.54
N MET A 626 -26.64 -1.47 24.50
CA MET A 626 -27.16 -0.13 24.76
C MET A 626 -26.07 0.85 25.21
N ALA A 627 -25.18 0.42 26.11
CA ALA A 627 -24.06 1.24 26.58
C ALA A 627 -23.10 1.62 25.42
N ALA A 628 -22.79 0.68 24.53
CA ALA A 628 -21.95 0.91 23.36
C ALA A 628 -22.60 1.89 22.37
N MET A 629 -23.92 1.80 22.15
CA MET A 629 -24.66 2.76 21.32
C MET A 629 -24.65 4.18 21.91
N THR A 630 -24.63 4.31 23.25
CA THR A 630 -24.53 5.61 23.92
C THR A 630 -23.09 6.13 24.05
N LEU A 631 -22.07 5.27 23.90
CA LEU A 631 -20.66 5.66 24.05
C LEU A 631 -20.21 6.64 22.96
N GLY A 632 -20.67 6.44 21.72
CA GLY A 632 -20.39 7.35 20.60
C GLY A 632 -21.15 8.69 20.66
N ALA A 633 -22.02 8.89 21.65
CA ALA A 633 -22.77 10.12 21.86
C ALA A 633 -22.18 10.99 22.99
N ALA A 634 -21.20 10.50 23.73
CA ALA A 634 -20.47 11.28 24.73
C ALA A 634 -19.23 11.93 24.06
N PRO A 635 -19.01 13.24 24.20
CA PRO A 635 -17.74 13.84 23.82
C PRO A 635 -16.62 13.18 24.63
N ASP A 636 -15.56 12.74 23.97
CA ASP A 636 -14.36 12.25 24.63
C ASP A 636 -13.87 13.27 25.68
N ARG A 637 -13.54 12.78 26.88
CA ARG A 637 -12.90 13.55 27.95
C ARG A 637 -11.40 13.69 27.73
#